data_AF-A0A0W1A547-F1
#
_entry.id   AF-A0A0W1A547-F1
#
_cell.length_a   1.000
_cell.length_b   1.000
_cell.length_c   1.000
_cell.angle_alpha   90.00
_cell.angle_beta   90.00
_cell.angle_gamma   90.00
#
_symmetry.space_group_name_H-M   'P 1'
#
loop_
_entity.id
_entity.type
_entity.pdbx_description
1 polymer ?
#
loop_
_entity_poly.entity_id
_entity_poly.type
_entity_poly.pdbx_seq_one_letter_code
_entity_poly.pdbx_strand_id
1 'polypeptide(L)'
;MGLPKKALRESQLEFLTAGTALSDGSHQTYKVMFTDNSIPKLSFYKKIDPKSSYPALLAKISVAVSLFKRIFQGKRSAEERLVFDDEDQLVGTLSIGVEGFKPFNFANEPIPLDTYTREQVIPSTKTLIEKNIMEILFGRWFLDDDDGHAHNMSLVGDIDFDMFIYWLTIHIKKPRAVIGVPKTRVALTVQDWERFPNVKDAKPYHWPPYEHPGQETLPTLFPVQEKVAKLVLPKTYADPTQFERLAHEPIAHEQKFAAALKALLTYQPEMMRKRLTDLFGDLTLNYTSLDEIDVQLRDIYEKEHGTLFNDKTNVKSFVDFMMNIYQMHYDNLYRVVVFYMGCENNGFGVRLDSTCSTLYSKPSFYKNIVEWVETQNRTLYANDDSGSKFNLKELQKRYHQVWRDSHAPIFVDLLHSTLRLTNDLLNKMSTEKIELRQIEGKKIDDDSLTSVWDLFGTMPELSAEEMAPYIQVDEESKLRPALALLTDFFNKFHAITKKYYKKDRGELTEEDNVEFSKQLSQLYLDYNVKIRQNLAHTSTLANEFNLISARLKQLTEQINFELHLTTTDEHIKEAHSVVSVKTDLPHTHEDVVSRFNDALFLWAKSLKPEDLGKRINEIIDKHYAPTFKSLSKRHRAEPVRKYLESSEHERGDHRLAYILTSGIEDTGALNTLLIEHFTPLVLQTYPINSIQTAVKSGVFKTDIAVFTKSAVDFARHDKRFIHLYSDEGVKLFYQTMYEWLDKLEKPKFKGLINSSLKEYEAHLWSYNSRRSEIEGYCKNFTPSKAVAMAFIKGKTSSTLNPILFDKIVEAIQKDVLKQEDLQKRPEYRLFMQYNPEMHKAKYLEDLNKNSVEVTHRQTSGERAKTVLNV
;
A
#
# COMPACT_ATOMS: atom_id res chain seq x y z
N MET A 1 46.38 3.78 30.52
CA MET A 1 45.76 3.41 29.23
C MET A 1 46.41 4.28 28.17
N GLY A 2 46.67 3.78 26.96
CA GLY A 2 47.16 4.65 25.88
C GLY A 2 46.05 5.58 25.40
N LEU A 3 46.39 6.83 25.06
CA LEU A 3 45.45 7.76 24.43
C LEU A 3 44.94 7.15 23.10
N PRO A 4 43.62 7.16 22.82
CA PRO A 4 43.12 6.65 21.54
C PRO A 4 43.75 7.37 20.33
N LYS A 5 43.92 6.67 19.22
CA LYS A 5 44.66 7.16 18.03
C LYS A 5 44.12 8.49 17.49
N LYS A 6 42.80 8.69 17.51
CA LYS A 6 42.12 9.90 17.00
C LYS A 6 41.69 10.87 18.11
N ALA A 7 42.05 10.62 19.36
CA ALA A 7 41.77 11.55 20.45
C ALA A 7 42.68 12.79 20.39
N LEU A 8 42.22 13.88 21.00
CA LEU A 8 42.95 15.14 21.11
C LEU A 8 43.22 15.46 22.58
N ARG A 9 44.25 16.26 22.84
CA ARG A 9 44.45 16.91 24.15
C ARG A 9 43.80 18.29 24.16
N GLU A 10 43.24 18.71 25.29
CA GLU A 10 42.68 20.05 25.46
C GLU A 10 43.75 21.13 25.21
N SER A 11 45.01 20.85 25.57
CA SER A 11 46.18 21.69 25.29
C SER A 11 46.48 21.88 23.80
N GLN A 12 45.88 21.09 22.90
CA GLN A 12 45.98 21.26 21.44
C GLN A 12 44.90 22.20 20.87
N LEU A 13 43.94 22.65 21.68
CA LEU A 13 42.84 23.50 21.25
C LEU A 13 43.16 24.98 21.47
N GLU A 14 43.05 25.77 20.40
CA GLU A 14 43.12 27.24 20.45
C GLU A 14 41.71 27.81 20.59
N PHE A 15 41.40 28.42 21.74
CA PHE A 15 40.08 29.02 21.99
C PHE A 15 39.93 30.34 21.24
N LEU A 16 38.95 30.40 20.32
CA LEU A 16 38.67 31.58 19.52
C LEU A 16 37.65 32.54 20.16
N THR A 17 36.86 32.05 21.10
CA THR A 17 35.95 32.87 21.92
C THR A 17 36.69 33.38 23.16
N ALA A 18 36.63 34.69 23.43
CA ALA A 18 37.28 35.35 24.57
C ALA A 18 36.61 34.98 25.91
N GLY A 19 36.81 33.73 26.36
CA GLY A 19 36.37 33.23 27.67
C GLY A 19 34.86 33.02 27.86
N THR A 20 34.01 33.46 26.93
CA THR A 20 32.56 33.24 26.98
C THR A 20 32.14 32.08 26.06
N ALA A 21 31.43 31.10 26.63
CA ALA A 21 30.81 30.03 25.86
C ALA A 21 29.76 30.58 24.88
N LEU A 22 29.47 29.83 23.81
CA LEU A 22 28.32 30.09 22.95
C LEU A 22 27.05 30.01 23.81
N SER A 23 26.20 31.05 23.76
CA SER A 23 25.10 31.25 24.72
C SER A 23 23.78 30.57 24.31
N ASP A 24 23.81 29.55 23.46
CA ASP A 24 22.67 29.04 22.70
C ASP A 24 22.25 27.59 23.06
N GLY A 25 22.87 26.97 24.08
CA GLY A 25 22.56 25.59 24.48
C GLY A 25 22.54 25.34 25.99
N SER A 26 22.09 24.14 26.37
CA SER A 26 22.12 23.65 27.76
C SER A 26 23.53 23.23 28.23
N HIS A 27 24.52 23.29 27.34
CA HIS A 27 25.90 22.87 27.59
C HIS A 27 26.87 24.00 27.20
N GLN A 28 28.02 24.05 27.87
CA GLN A 28 29.07 25.01 27.55
C GLN A 28 29.83 24.54 26.30
N THR A 29 29.60 25.22 25.18
CA THR A 29 30.29 24.98 23.92
C THR A 29 31.22 26.15 23.59
N TYR A 30 32.45 25.85 23.20
CA TYR A 30 33.49 26.82 22.86
C TYR A 30 33.88 26.69 21.39
N LYS A 31 34.03 27.82 20.70
CA LYS A 31 34.59 27.82 19.35
C LYS A 31 36.11 27.73 19.45
N VAL A 32 36.69 26.71 18.83
CA VAL A 32 38.13 26.46 18.90
C VAL A 32 38.73 26.18 17.51
N MET A 33 40.05 26.29 17.38
CA MET A 33 40.79 25.68 16.29
C MET A 33 41.74 24.63 16.82
N PHE A 34 42.05 23.65 15.98
CA PHE A 34 43.18 22.75 16.19
C PHE A 34 43.81 22.42 14.84
N THR A 35 45.02 21.89 14.85
CA THR A 35 45.72 21.49 13.63
C THR A 35 45.63 19.98 13.45
N ASP A 36 45.03 19.53 12.35
CA ASP A 36 44.94 18.13 11.96
C ASP A 36 45.73 17.93 10.66
N ASN A 37 46.77 17.09 10.68
CA ASN A 37 47.65 16.88 9.52
C ASN A 37 48.14 18.19 8.88
N SER A 38 48.61 19.13 9.70
CA SER A 38 49.07 20.46 9.28
C SER A 38 48.00 21.38 8.68
N ILE A 39 46.71 21.02 8.80
CA ILE A 39 45.59 21.83 8.33
C ILE A 39 44.80 22.36 9.54
N PRO A 40 44.64 23.68 9.70
CA PRO A 40 43.81 24.24 10.76
C PRO A 40 42.33 23.87 10.52
N LYS A 41 41.64 23.45 11.57
CA LYS A 41 40.25 23.03 11.55
C LYS A 41 39.43 23.83 12.55
N LEU A 42 38.45 24.58 12.04
CA LEU A 42 37.45 25.21 12.89
C LEU A 42 36.55 24.14 13.50
N SER A 43 36.39 24.18 14.82
CA SER A 43 35.66 23.16 15.58
C SER A 43 34.95 23.74 16.79
N PHE A 44 34.10 22.92 17.40
CA PHE A 44 33.28 23.27 18.56
C PHE A 44 33.57 22.28 19.68
N TYR A 45 34.15 22.78 20.77
CA TYR A 45 34.51 21.99 21.94
C TYR A 45 33.37 22.02 22.95
N LYS A 46 32.85 20.85 23.32
CA LYS A 46 31.78 20.68 24.32
C LYS A 46 32.38 20.00 25.55
N LYS A 47 32.44 20.72 26.65
CA LYS A 47 33.02 20.23 27.90
C LYS A 47 32.08 19.25 28.58
N ILE A 48 32.62 18.18 29.19
CA ILE A 48 31.85 17.29 30.06
C ILE A 48 31.34 18.07 31.26
N ASP A 49 30.03 17.97 31.48
CA ASP A 49 29.33 18.57 32.60
C ASP A 49 28.18 17.62 33.01
N PRO A 50 28.45 16.67 33.93
CA PRO A 50 27.45 15.70 34.37
C PRO A 50 26.21 16.38 34.98
N LYS A 51 26.39 17.48 35.71
CA LYS A 51 25.30 18.22 36.35
C LYS A 51 24.35 18.87 35.35
N SER A 52 24.86 19.19 34.17
CA SER A 52 24.07 19.68 33.01
C SER A 52 23.73 18.56 32.01
N SER A 53 23.70 17.30 32.44
CA SER A 53 23.28 16.14 31.63
C SER A 53 24.18 15.85 30.41
N TYR A 54 25.49 16.10 30.54
CA TYR A 54 26.51 15.72 29.55
C TYR A 54 27.71 14.99 30.19
N PRO A 55 27.50 13.73 30.64
CA PRO A 55 28.54 12.91 31.26
C PRO A 55 29.48 12.26 30.23
N ALA A 56 30.57 11.66 30.72
CA ALA A 56 31.53 10.89 29.92
C ALA A 56 30.88 9.80 29.05
N LEU A 57 29.89 9.06 29.57
CA LEU A 57 29.18 8.05 28.78
C LEU A 57 28.50 8.65 27.55
N LEU A 58 27.82 9.78 27.71
CA LEU A 58 27.11 10.44 26.61
C LEU A 58 28.08 11.06 25.59
N ALA A 59 29.18 11.65 26.06
CA ALA A 59 30.28 12.12 25.21
C ALA A 59 30.80 10.99 24.29
N LYS A 60 31.03 9.79 24.85
CA LYS A 60 31.45 8.62 24.07
C LYS A 60 30.38 8.18 23.05
N ILE A 61 29.10 8.16 23.44
CA ILE A 61 27.99 7.80 22.55
C ILE A 61 27.87 8.80 21.39
N SER A 62 27.97 10.11 21.65
CA SER A 62 27.92 11.17 20.63
C SER A 62 29.00 10.97 19.56
N VAL A 63 30.26 10.77 19.99
CA VAL A 63 31.40 10.51 19.09
C VAL A 63 31.19 9.23 18.27
N ALA A 64 30.64 8.18 18.90
CA ALA A 64 30.35 6.94 18.20
C ALA A 64 29.27 7.16 17.14
N VAL A 65 28.14 7.80 17.47
CA VAL A 65 27.07 8.10 16.52
C VAL A 65 27.57 8.92 15.33
N SER A 66 28.41 9.94 15.58
CA SER A 66 29.09 10.70 14.52
C SER A 66 29.82 9.76 13.55
N LEU A 67 30.65 8.85 14.06
CA LEU A 67 31.35 7.87 13.21
C LEU A 67 30.35 7.03 12.39
N PHE A 68 29.29 6.53 13.02
CA PHE A 68 28.36 5.64 12.33
C PHE A 68 27.60 6.34 11.21
N LYS A 69 27.12 7.57 11.44
CA LYS A 69 26.48 8.37 10.39
C LYS A 69 27.42 8.60 9.20
N ARG A 70 28.68 8.93 9.46
CA ARG A 70 29.68 9.20 8.43
C ARG A 70 30.02 7.98 7.57
N ILE A 71 29.69 6.77 8.01
CA ILE A 71 29.88 5.54 7.23
C ILE A 71 28.95 5.51 6.01
N PHE A 72 27.78 6.14 6.09
CA PHE A 72 26.83 6.22 4.96
C PHE A 72 26.53 7.66 4.50
N GLN A 73 26.86 8.69 5.28
CA GLN A 73 26.68 10.11 4.92
C GLN A 73 27.99 10.83 4.59
N GLY A 74 29.15 10.22 4.86
CA GLY A 74 30.46 10.79 4.54
C GLY A 74 30.69 12.13 5.23
N LYS A 75 30.99 13.18 4.45
CA LYS A 75 31.21 14.54 4.97
C LYS A 75 29.92 15.32 5.27
N ARG A 76 28.74 14.75 5.03
CA ARG A 76 27.44 15.37 5.34
C ARG A 76 27.06 15.25 6.82
N SER A 77 27.88 14.61 7.64
CA SER A 77 27.74 14.63 9.10
C SER A 77 29.05 15.07 9.71
N ALA A 78 28.96 15.93 10.72
CA ALA A 78 30.14 16.38 11.46
C ALA A 78 30.94 15.20 12.01
N GLU A 79 32.26 15.32 11.98
CA GLU A 79 33.16 14.42 12.67
C GLU A 79 33.30 14.87 14.12
N GLU A 80 33.12 13.95 15.06
CA GLU A 80 33.39 14.20 16.47
C GLU A 80 34.60 13.38 16.96
N ARG A 81 35.33 13.94 17.92
CA ARG A 81 36.48 13.32 18.58
C ARG A 81 36.41 13.49 20.09
N LEU A 82 37.04 12.59 20.84
CA LEU A 82 37.22 12.72 22.28
C LEU A 82 38.36 13.70 22.59
N VAL A 83 38.20 14.49 23.65
CA VAL A 83 39.20 15.42 24.16
C VAL A 83 39.60 15.01 25.57
N PHE A 84 40.89 14.85 25.80
CA PHE A 84 41.48 14.49 27.08
C PHE A 84 42.31 15.66 27.64
N ASP A 85 42.47 15.72 28.96
CA ASP A 85 43.45 16.62 29.56
C ASP A 85 44.87 16.04 29.49
N ASP A 86 45.82 16.73 30.12
CA ASP A 86 47.21 16.30 30.19
C ASP A 86 47.43 15.14 31.20
N GLU A 87 46.41 14.79 32.00
CA GLU A 87 46.37 13.66 32.95
C GLU A 87 45.66 12.42 32.36
N ASP A 88 45.42 12.45 31.05
CA ASP A 88 44.71 11.41 30.29
C ASP A 88 43.27 11.14 30.79
N GLN A 89 42.61 12.13 31.42
CA GLN A 89 41.19 12.08 31.75
C GLN A 89 40.34 12.64 30.61
N LEU A 90 39.19 12.01 30.37
CA LEU A 90 38.25 12.47 29.36
C LEU A 90 37.54 13.74 29.86
N VAL A 91 37.73 14.86 29.17
CA VAL A 91 37.21 16.18 29.58
C VAL A 91 36.15 16.77 28.64
N GLY A 92 35.98 16.21 27.44
CA GLY A 92 34.97 16.68 26.50
C GLY A 92 34.96 16.00 25.15
N THR A 93 34.22 16.59 24.23
CA THR A 93 34.17 16.20 22.81
C THR A 93 34.44 17.41 21.92
N LEU A 94 34.95 17.16 20.73
CA LEU A 94 35.21 18.16 19.72
C LEU A 94 34.42 17.81 18.45
N SER A 95 33.55 18.70 18.00
CA SER A 95 32.81 18.58 16.73
C SER A 95 33.47 19.45 15.66
N ILE A 96 33.97 18.81 14.60
CA ILE A 96 34.65 19.49 13.48
C ILE A 96 33.58 20.11 12.57
N GLY A 97 33.75 21.41 12.25
CA GLY A 97 32.80 22.15 11.44
C GLY A 97 32.57 21.53 10.05
N VAL A 98 31.30 21.45 9.64
CA VAL A 98 30.91 21.03 8.29
C VAL A 98 31.08 22.22 7.34
N GLU A 99 31.82 22.00 6.25
CA GLU A 99 32.09 23.04 5.26
C GLU A 99 30.80 23.54 4.61
N GLY A 100 30.60 24.86 4.61
CA GLY A 100 29.39 25.49 4.04
C GLY A 100 28.12 25.31 4.87
N PHE A 101 28.22 24.79 6.10
CA PHE A 101 27.06 24.61 6.99
C PHE A 101 26.39 25.95 7.30
N LYS A 102 25.10 26.03 6.94
CA LYS A 102 24.20 27.14 7.28
C LYS A 102 22.96 26.54 7.93
N PRO A 103 22.72 26.74 9.23
CA PRO A 103 21.58 26.17 9.91
C PRO A 103 20.28 26.62 9.27
N PHE A 104 19.26 25.77 9.26
CA PHE A 104 17.91 26.19 8.91
C PHE A 104 17.34 27.15 9.94
N ASN A 105 16.46 28.05 9.53
CA ASN A 105 15.87 29.02 10.45
C ASN A 105 14.79 28.39 11.33
N PHE A 106 14.73 28.87 12.58
CA PHE A 106 13.54 28.76 13.41
C PHE A 106 12.43 29.71 12.94
N ALA A 107 11.18 29.40 13.30
CA ALA A 107 10.01 30.19 12.92
C ALA A 107 10.01 31.64 13.44
N ASN A 108 10.70 31.89 14.55
CA ASN A 108 10.81 33.22 15.15
C ASN A 108 12.03 34.02 14.63
N GLU A 109 12.87 33.43 13.78
CA GLU A 109 14.04 34.11 13.21
C GLU A 109 13.65 34.95 11.98
N PRO A 110 14.36 36.07 11.71
CA PRO A 110 14.08 36.91 10.56
C PRO A 110 14.19 36.15 9.23
N ILE A 111 13.19 36.31 8.36
CA ILE A 111 13.20 35.76 7.01
C ILE A 111 14.17 36.59 6.14
N PRO A 112 15.20 35.99 5.51
CA PRO A 112 16.11 36.73 4.64
C PRO A 112 15.38 37.36 3.45
N LEU A 113 15.72 38.62 3.13
CA LEU A 113 15.16 39.35 1.98
C LEU A 113 15.72 38.85 0.65
N ASP A 114 16.99 38.46 0.63
CA ASP A 114 17.65 37.86 -0.53
C ASP A 114 17.12 36.45 -0.77
N THR A 115 16.63 36.18 -1.98
CA THR A 115 15.98 34.92 -2.33
C THR A 115 16.94 33.74 -2.29
N TYR A 116 18.20 33.93 -2.68
CA TYR A 116 19.22 32.89 -2.62
C TYR A 116 19.51 32.50 -1.17
N THR A 117 19.74 33.49 -0.30
CA THR A 117 19.98 33.27 1.13
C THR A 117 18.78 32.65 1.80
N ARG A 118 17.56 33.10 1.46
CA ARG A 118 16.31 32.50 1.95
C ARG A 118 16.24 31.00 1.60
N GLU A 119 16.52 30.60 0.36
CA GLU A 119 16.50 29.18 -0.01
C GLU A 119 17.58 28.33 0.70
N GLN A 120 18.65 28.94 1.22
CA GLN A 120 19.66 28.19 1.99
C GLN A 120 19.19 27.84 3.41
N VAL A 121 18.33 28.65 4.01
CA VAL A 121 17.93 28.53 5.43
C VAL A 121 16.44 28.25 5.64
N ILE A 122 15.60 28.53 4.64
CA ILE A 122 14.17 28.19 4.56
C ILE A 122 13.91 27.59 3.16
N PRO A 123 14.40 26.37 2.89
CA PRO A 123 14.40 25.79 1.55
C PRO A 123 13.01 25.36 1.10
N SER A 124 12.72 25.54 -0.19
CA SER A 124 11.54 24.93 -0.84
C SER A 124 11.68 23.41 -0.97
N THR A 125 10.57 22.68 -1.12
CA THR A 125 10.57 21.22 -1.41
C THR A 125 11.47 20.87 -2.60
N LYS A 126 11.50 21.73 -3.64
CA LYS A 126 12.40 21.55 -4.78
C LYS A 126 13.87 21.59 -4.38
N THR A 127 14.29 22.62 -3.63
CA THR A 127 15.66 22.75 -3.12
C THR A 127 16.04 21.58 -2.22
N LEU A 128 15.11 21.13 -1.37
CA LEU A 128 15.29 19.95 -0.51
C LEU A 128 15.59 18.67 -1.32
N ILE A 129 14.85 18.44 -2.42
CA ILE A 129 15.09 17.33 -3.34
C ILE A 129 16.43 17.48 -4.06
N GLU A 130 16.72 18.65 -4.63
CA GLU A 130 17.98 18.92 -5.36
C GLU A 130 19.22 18.71 -4.48
N LYS A 131 19.11 19.02 -3.20
CA LYS A 131 20.19 18.82 -2.20
C LYS A 131 20.13 17.46 -1.52
N ASN A 132 19.24 16.57 -1.93
CA ASN A 132 19.07 15.22 -1.37
C ASN A 132 18.99 15.27 0.17
N ILE A 133 18.07 16.08 0.72
CA ILE A 133 17.89 16.19 2.16
C ILE A 133 17.44 14.86 2.79
N MET A 134 16.77 14.01 2.01
CA MET A 134 16.25 12.72 2.45
C MET A 134 17.35 11.83 3.01
N GLU A 135 18.58 11.92 2.49
CA GLU A 135 19.74 11.22 3.06
C GLU A 135 20.04 11.65 4.50
N ILE A 136 19.98 12.95 4.79
CA ILE A 136 20.22 13.50 6.14
C ILE A 136 19.11 13.08 7.10
N LEU A 137 17.85 13.31 6.70
CA LEU A 137 16.68 12.94 7.49
C LEU A 137 16.66 11.45 7.79
N PHE A 138 16.92 10.61 6.79
CA PHE A 138 16.96 9.16 6.96
C PHE A 138 17.98 8.76 8.03
N GLY A 139 19.19 9.34 8.01
CA GLY A 139 20.22 9.01 9.00
C GLY A 139 19.88 9.45 10.43
N ARG A 140 19.08 10.51 10.61
CA ARG A 140 18.55 10.90 11.92
C ARG A 140 17.46 9.94 12.41
N TRP A 141 16.51 9.61 11.54
CA TRP A 141 15.44 8.66 11.87
C TRP A 141 15.97 7.25 12.16
N PHE A 142 16.85 6.72 11.30
CA PHE A 142 17.46 5.39 11.45
C PHE A 142 18.14 5.20 12.81
N LEU A 143 18.77 6.25 13.33
CA LEU A 143 19.51 6.22 14.58
C LEU A 143 18.74 6.80 15.77
N ASP A 144 17.41 6.88 15.66
CA ASP A 144 16.49 7.27 16.72
C ASP A 144 16.86 8.62 17.38
N ASP A 145 17.04 9.65 16.55
CA ASP A 145 17.26 11.03 17.00
C ASP A 145 15.96 11.71 17.47
N ASP A 146 16.01 12.35 18.64
CA ASP A 146 14.89 13.10 19.23
C ASP A 146 15.02 14.62 19.11
N ASP A 147 16.17 15.14 18.63
CA ASP A 147 16.50 16.57 18.62
C ASP A 147 16.88 17.10 17.23
N GLY A 148 16.20 16.59 16.19
CA GLY A 148 16.36 17.02 14.80
C GLY A 148 15.77 18.41 14.51
N HIS A 149 16.15 19.44 15.27
CA HIS A 149 15.66 20.82 15.13
C HIS A 149 16.47 21.66 14.12
N ALA A 150 15.93 22.83 13.74
CA ALA A 150 16.43 23.62 12.59
C ALA A 150 17.94 23.92 12.63
N HIS A 151 18.48 24.33 13.78
CA HIS A 151 19.91 24.63 13.92
C HIS A 151 20.86 23.42 13.89
N ASN A 152 20.34 22.20 14.02
CA ASN A 152 21.15 20.97 13.93
C ASN A 152 21.29 20.47 12.49
N MET A 153 20.63 21.13 11.52
CA MET A 153 20.59 20.70 10.13
C MET A 153 20.79 21.86 9.15
N SER A 154 21.32 21.50 7.98
CA SER A 154 21.49 22.37 6.82
C SER A 154 21.30 21.57 5.54
N LEU A 155 21.31 22.25 4.39
CA LEU A 155 21.30 21.58 3.08
C LEU A 155 22.53 20.68 2.85
N VAL A 156 23.68 20.99 3.49
CA VAL A 156 24.95 20.31 3.23
C VAL A 156 25.28 19.23 4.26
N GLY A 157 24.70 19.30 5.46
CA GLY A 157 24.94 18.32 6.50
C GLY A 157 24.27 18.57 7.83
N ASP A 158 24.63 17.76 8.82
CA ASP A 158 24.05 17.75 10.16
C ASP A 158 25.10 17.65 11.28
N ILE A 159 24.73 18.15 12.46
CA ILE A 159 25.57 18.28 13.66
C ILE A 159 24.79 17.91 14.92
N ASP A 160 25.48 17.84 16.06
CA ASP A 160 24.97 17.53 17.40
C ASP A 160 24.29 16.13 17.49
N PHE A 161 25.01 15.19 18.10
CA PHE A 161 24.65 13.78 18.10
C PHE A 161 24.34 13.21 19.49
N ASP A 162 24.18 14.06 20.51
CA ASP A 162 23.99 13.64 21.89
C ASP A 162 22.53 13.29 22.27
N MET A 163 21.60 13.41 21.33
CA MET A 163 20.18 13.03 21.45
C MET A 163 19.80 11.83 20.55
N PHE A 164 20.81 11.18 19.96
CA PHE A 164 20.63 9.97 19.17
C PHE A 164 20.56 8.74 20.07
N ILE A 165 20.05 7.63 19.50
CA ILE A 165 19.79 6.39 20.24
C ILE A 165 18.92 6.75 21.45
N TYR A 166 17.86 7.53 21.20
CA TYR A 166 17.13 8.23 22.26
C TYR A 166 16.48 7.27 23.25
N TRP A 167 16.03 6.10 22.81
CA TRP A 167 15.58 5.01 23.69
C TRP A 167 16.61 4.67 24.78
N LEU A 168 17.89 4.90 24.53
CA LEU A 168 18.99 4.72 25.48
C LEU A 168 19.36 6.02 26.19
N THR A 169 19.45 7.15 25.49
CA THR A 169 19.99 8.41 26.05
C THR A 169 18.96 9.25 26.84
N ILE A 170 17.67 8.93 26.72
CA ILE A 170 16.55 9.64 27.38
C ILE A 170 16.73 9.84 28.88
N HIS A 171 17.24 8.82 29.60
CA HIS A 171 17.39 8.91 31.06
C HIS A 171 18.53 9.84 31.47
N ILE A 172 19.64 9.85 30.72
CA ILE A 172 20.75 10.81 30.93
C ILE A 172 20.28 12.25 30.72
N LYS A 173 19.48 12.47 29.68
CA LYS A 173 19.00 13.80 29.26
C LYS A 173 17.77 14.29 30.00
N LYS A 174 17.17 13.42 30.82
CA LYS A 174 15.84 13.54 31.44
C LYS A 174 14.74 13.56 30.36
N PRO A 175 13.64 12.81 30.56
CA PRO A 175 12.50 12.89 29.65
C PRO A 175 12.00 14.33 29.52
N ARG A 176 11.73 14.79 28.30
CA ARG A 176 11.14 16.12 28.10
C ARG A 176 9.73 16.15 28.69
N ALA A 177 9.34 17.30 29.24
CA ALA A 177 8.02 17.48 29.81
C ALA A 177 6.94 17.10 28.77
N VAL A 178 5.96 16.30 29.21
CA VAL A 178 4.80 15.86 28.40
C VAL A 178 5.09 14.75 27.35
N ILE A 179 6.31 14.17 27.31
CA ILE A 179 6.52 12.92 26.55
C ILE A 179 5.89 11.74 27.30
N GLY A 180 4.93 11.06 26.65
CA GLY A 180 4.35 9.81 27.12
C GLY A 180 5.31 8.63 26.93
N VAL A 181 5.66 7.97 28.04
CA VAL A 181 6.44 6.72 28.21
C VAL A 181 7.79 6.65 27.44
N PRO A 182 8.94 6.55 28.14
CA PRO A 182 10.24 6.43 27.48
C PRO A 182 10.27 5.21 26.55
N LYS A 183 10.79 5.39 25.33
CA LYS A 183 11.06 4.27 24.42
C LYS A 183 12.06 3.34 25.11
N THR A 184 11.80 2.04 25.10
CA THR A 184 12.68 1.05 25.74
C THR A 184 13.53 0.27 24.74
N ARG A 185 13.33 0.50 23.42
CA ARG A 185 14.04 -0.19 22.34
C ARG A 185 14.01 0.61 21.04
N VAL A 186 14.86 0.21 20.09
CA VAL A 186 14.78 0.60 18.68
C VAL A 186 13.43 0.17 18.09
N ALA A 187 12.74 1.07 17.39
CA ALA A 187 11.42 0.79 16.82
C ALA A 187 11.16 1.57 15.52
N LEU A 188 11.91 1.26 14.45
CA LEU A 188 11.52 1.68 13.10
C LEU A 188 10.35 0.81 12.63
N THR A 189 9.36 1.42 11.98
CA THR A 189 8.16 0.72 11.50
C THR A 189 8.00 0.84 9.99
N VAL A 190 7.29 -0.12 9.40
CA VAL A 190 6.91 -0.06 7.98
C VAL A 190 6.02 1.14 7.69
N GLN A 191 5.14 1.51 8.63
CA GLN A 191 4.26 2.68 8.47
C GLN A 191 5.04 3.99 8.39
N ASP A 192 6.04 4.17 9.25
CA ASP A 192 6.94 5.33 9.19
C ASP A 192 7.78 5.31 7.91
N TRP A 193 8.26 4.14 7.49
CA TRP A 193 8.97 3.97 6.22
C TRP A 193 8.13 4.41 5.01
N GLU A 194 6.85 4.02 4.96
CA GLU A 194 5.91 4.42 3.90
C GLU A 194 5.69 5.94 3.88
N ARG A 195 5.41 6.51 5.04
CA ARG A 195 5.02 7.93 5.21
C ARG A 195 6.18 8.91 5.26
N PHE A 196 7.41 8.40 5.31
CA PHE A 196 8.61 9.18 5.47
C PHE A 196 8.68 10.37 4.48
N PRO A 197 9.03 11.59 4.93
CA PRO A 197 9.56 11.94 6.25
C PRO A 197 8.52 12.17 7.36
N ASN A 198 7.21 11.99 7.11
CA ASN A 198 6.14 12.24 8.09
C ASN A 198 5.97 11.09 9.08
N VAL A 199 6.98 10.88 9.92
CA VAL A 199 7.05 9.80 10.91
C VAL A 199 6.09 10.03 12.07
N LYS A 200 5.45 8.96 12.55
CA LYS A 200 4.47 8.97 13.64
C LYS A 200 4.76 7.92 14.71
N ASP A 201 5.26 6.75 14.34
CA ASP A 201 5.53 5.68 15.30
C ASP A 201 6.85 5.93 16.05
N ALA A 202 7.84 6.47 15.35
CA ALA A 202 9.11 6.87 15.91
C ALA A 202 8.98 8.07 16.85
N LYS A 203 7.93 8.90 16.77
CA LYS A 203 7.65 10.01 17.71
C LYS A 203 8.88 10.84 18.16
N PRO A 204 9.77 11.29 17.26
CA PRO A 204 10.82 12.25 17.64
C PRO A 204 10.21 13.52 18.23
N TYR A 205 10.78 14.11 19.27
CA TYR A 205 10.24 15.34 19.83
C TYR A 205 10.44 16.54 18.89
N HIS A 206 11.65 16.73 18.35
CA HIS A 206 11.90 17.69 17.26
C HIS A 206 12.05 16.96 15.93
N TRP A 207 11.25 17.36 14.94
CA TRP A 207 11.32 16.78 13.60
C TRP A 207 10.90 17.80 12.53
N PRO A 208 11.54 17.85 11.34
CA PRO A 208 11.32 18.92 10.37
C PRO A 208 9.90 19.10 9.83
N PRO A 209 9.14 18.03 9.54
CA PRO A 209 7.74 18.14 9.14
C PRO A 209 6.77 18.53 10.27
N TYR A 210 7.21 18.57 11.53
CA TYR A 210 6.31 18.87 12.64
C TYR A 210 6.04 20.36 12.75
N GLU A 211 4.76 20.72 12.90
CA GLU A 211 4.35 22.10 13.09
C GLU A 211 4.79 22.68 14.43
N HIS A 212 5.03 21.81 15.42
CA HIS A 212 5.62 22.17 16.69
C HIS A 212 6.31 20.96 17.33
N PRO A 213 7.27 21.18 18.23
CA PRO A 213 7.88 20.09 18.99
C PRO A 213 6.84 19.26 19.74
N GLY A 214 7.05 17.95 19.77
CA GLY A 214 6.22 16.98 20.47
C GLY A 214 4.87 16.70 19.83
N GLN A 215 4.62 17.13 18.58
CA GLN A 215 3.34 16.97 17.88
C GLN A 215 2.74 15.55 18.01
N GLU A 216 3.54 14.51 17.82
CA GLU A 216 3.07 13.11 17.89
C GLU A 216 3.21 12.48 19.30
N THR A 217 3.83 13.18 20.25
CA THR A 217 4.01 12.72 21.65
C THR A 217 2.98 13.30 22.63
N LEU A 218 2.41 14.46 22.33
CA LEU A 218 1.47 15.15 23.21
C LEU A 218 0.08 14.50 23.12
N PRO A 219 -0.66 14.34 24.24
CA PRO A 219 -2.07 13.96 24.20
C PRO A 219 -2.83 14.98 23.36
N THR A 220 -3.84 14.53 22.59
CA THR A 220 -4.59 15.36 21.64
C THR A 220 -5.04 16.67 22.30
N LEU A 221 -4.33 17.77 22.01
CA LEU A 221 -4.64 19.08 22.56
C LEU A 221 -5.95 19.58 21.95
N PHE A 222 -6.80 20.24 22.74
CA PHE A 222 -7.94 20.93 22.16
C PHE A 222 -7.45 22.02 21.19
N PRO A 223 -8.18 22.36 20.10
CA PRO A 223 -7.71 23.28 19.06
C PRO A 223 -7.24 24.66 19.57
N VAL A 224 -7.76 25.11 20.71
CA VAL A 224 -7.35 26.35 21.38
C VAL A 224 -5.99 26.21 22.08
N GLN A 225 -5.70 25.05 22.68
CA GLN A 225 -4.43 24.74 23.32
C GLN A 225 -3.31 24.53 22.28
N GLU A 226 -3.63 23.97 21.12
CA GLU A 226 -2.69 23.78 20.01
C GLU A 226 -2.20 25.13 19.44
N LYS A 227 -3.10 26.12 19.29
CA LYS A 227 -2.73 27.49 18.87
C LYS A 227 -1.82 28.20 19.87
N VAL A 228 -2.02 27.97 21.17
CA VAL A 228 -1.19 28.55 22.23
C VAL A 228 0.15 27.81 22.32
N ALA A 229 0.16 26.48 22.19
CA ALA A 229 1.38 25.68 22.15
C ALA A 229 2.29 26.09 20.98
N LYS A 230 1.72 26.35 19.79
CA LYS A 230 2.43 26.88 18.61
C LYS A 230 3.13 28.23 18.84
N LEU A 231 2.65 29.05 19.78
CA LEU A 231 3.22 30.37 20.11
C LEU A 231 4.28 30.31 21.22
N VAL A 232 4.33 29.22 21.99
CA VAL A 232 5.11 29.14 23.23
C VAL A 232 6.22 28.08 23.16
N LEU A 233 6.08 27.05 22.31
CA LEU A 233 7.07 25.99 22.18
C LEU A 233 8.28 26.45 21.33
N PRO A 234 9.52 26.32 21.85
CA PRO A 234 10.72 26.82 21.18
C PRO A 234 11.20 25.91 20.04
N LYS A 235 12.07 26.43 19.17
CA LYS A 235 12.81 25.68 18.13
C LYS A 235 12.00 25.07 16.97
N THR A 236 10.79 25.58 16.71
CA THR A 236 9.99 25.20 15.52
C THR A 236 10.66 25.61 14.21
N TYR A 237 10.60 24.78 13.18
CA TYR A 237 11.08 25.12 11.82
C TYR A 237 10.32 26.30 11.21
N ALA A 238 11.00 27.11 10.41
CA ALA A 238 10.37 28.25 9.74
C ALA A 238 9.29 27.87 8.70
N ASP A 239 9.45 26.74 8.00
CA ASP A 239 8.44 26.21 7.08
C ASP A 239 8.44 24.67 7.06
N PRO A 240 7.81 24.02 8.07
CA PRO A 240 7.74 22.56 8.15
C PRO A 240 6.99 21.92 6.98
N THR A 241 6.09 22.67 6.32
CA THR A 241 5.27 22.17 5.21
C THR A 241 6.12 21.81 3.97
N GLN A 242 7.28 22.43 3.78
CA GLN A 242 8.20 22.06 2.68
C GLN A 242 8.77 20.66 2.86
N PHE A 243 9.04 20.26 4.11
CA PHE A 243 9.52 18.93 4.45
C PHE A 243 8.40 17.90 4.38
N GLU A 244 7.21 18.23 4.89
CA GLU A 244 6.03 17.36 4.80
C GLU A 244 5.73 16.96 3.34
N ARG A 245 5.81 17.94 2.42
CA ARG A 245 5.57 17.74 0.98
C ARG A 245 6.47 16.70 0.33
N LEU A 246 7.65 16.39 0.89
CA LEU A 246 8.53 15.35 0.36
C LEU A 246 7.83 13.98 0.32
N ALA A 247 6.86 13.70 1.19
CA ALA A 247 6.11 12.44 1.16
C ALA A 247 5.21 12.28 -0.08
N HIS A 248 4.90 13.37 -0.79
CA HIS A 248 4.15 13.37 -2.05
C HIS A 248 5.03 13.21 -3.29
N GLU A 249 6.36 13.27 -3.14
CA GLU A 249 7.29 13.38 -4.27
C GLU A 249 7.98 12.03 -4.54
N PRO A 250 7.75 11.38 -5.70
CA PRO A 250 8.36 10.09 -6.02
C PRO A 250 9.90 10.11 -5.95
N ILE A 251 10.53 11.22 -6.37
CA ILE A 251 11.99 11.38 -6.32
C ILE A 251 12.50 11.36 -4.88
N ALA A 252 11.77 11.93 -3.92
CA ALA A 252 12.17 11.89 -2.52
C ALA A 252 12.12 10.45 -1.97
N HIS A 253 11.17 9.62 -2.41
CA HIS A 253 11.12 8.20 -2.06
C HIS A 253 12.27 7.40 -2.69
N GLU A 254 12.67 7.72 -3.92
CA GLU A 254 13.89 7.15 -4.52
C GLU A 254 15.14 7.51 -3.71
N GLN A 255 15.25 8.78 -3.28
CA GLN A 255 16.36 9.25 -2.43
C GLN A 255 16.38 8.56 -1.06
N LYS A 256 15.21 8.40 -0.42
CA LYS A 256 15.04 7.65 0.82
C LYS A 256 15.54 6.22 0.67
N PHE A 257 15.11 5.52 -0.39
CA PHE A 257 15.51 4.15 -0.65
C PHE A 257 17.04 4.06 -0.90
N ALA A 258 17.60 4.96 -1.69
CA ALA A 258 19.04 5.01 -1.95
C ALA A 258 19.85 5.24 -0.66
N ALA A 259 19.38 6.11 0.24
CA ALA A 259 20.01 6.35 1.54
C ALA A 259 19.96 5.09 2.44
N ALA A 260 18.81 4.42 2.49
CA ALA A 260 18.66 3.18 3.25
C ALA A 260 19.55 2.06 2.72
N LEU A 261 19.56 1.85 1.40
CA LEU A 261 20.44 0.86 0.78
C LEU A 261 21.91 1.19 1.07
N LYS A 262 22.32 2.45 0.96
CA LYS A 262 23.69 2.87 1.30
C LYS A 262 24.04 2.53 2.76
N ALA A 263 23.17 2.81 3.71
CA ALA A 263 23.38 2.44 5.12
C ALA A 263 23.50 0.92 5.30
N LEU A 264 22.64 0.14 4.65
CA LEU A 264 22.65 -1.33 4.71
C LEU A 264 23.93 -1.95 4.13
N LEU A 265 24.47 -1.39 3.05
CA LEU A 265 25.64 -1.93 2.35
C LEU A 265 26.97 -1.48 2.98
N THR A 266 27.03 -0.24 3.48
CA THR A 266 28.27 0.34 4.03
C THR A 266 28.57 -0.09 5.47
N TYR A 267 27.60 -0.67 6.19
CA TYR A 267 27.84 -1.29 7.49
C TYR A 267 28.66 -2.58 7.34
N GLN A 268 29.97 -2.45 7.52
CA GLN A 268 30.94 -3.55 7.52
C GLN A 268 31.51 -3.72 8.94
N PRO A 269 31.08 -4.74 9.71
CA PRO A 269 31.39 -4.85 11.14
C PRO A 269 32.88 -4.77 11.49
N GLU A 270 33.74 -5.44 10.73
CA GLU A 270 35.19 -5.44 10.96
C GLU A 270 35.81 -4.05 10.76
N MET A 271 35.42 -3.36 9.68
CA MET A 271 35.88 -1.99 9.41
C MET A 271 35.35 -1.02 10.48
N MET A 272 34.08 -1.15 10.86
CA MET A 272 33.47 -0.34 11.90
C MET A 272 34.19 -0.50 13.24
N ARG A 273 34.41 -1.75 13.66
CA ARG A 273 35.13 -2.09 14.89
C ARG A 273 36.52 -1.48 14.90
N LYS A 274 37.25 -1.55 13.79
CA LYS A 274 38.58 -0.93 13.68
C LYS A 274 38.51 0.58 13.84
N ARG A 275 37.56 1.25 13.19
CA ARG A 275 37.39 2.71 13.30
C ARG A 275 36.95 3.17 14.69
N LEU A 276 36.08 2.40 15.35
CA LEU A 276 35.74 2.63 16.75
C LEU A 276 36.98 2.45 17.64
N THR A 277 37.80 1.43 17.38
CA THR A 277 39.07 1.23 18.12
C THR A 277 40.03 2.40 17.93
N ASP A 278 40.10 3.00 16.73
CA ASP A 278 40.90 4.22 16.50
C ASP A 278 40.39 5.43 17.33
N LEU A 279 39.08 5.52 17.60
CA LEU A 279 38.47 6.62 18.38
C LEU A 279 38.50 6.38 19.89
N PHE A 280 38.35 5.13 20.34
CA PHE A 280 38.09 4.78 21.73
C PHE A 280 39.20 3.94 22.37
N GLY A 281 40.08 3.31 21.59
CA GLY A 281 41.13 2.42 22.11
C GLY A 281 40.57 1.39 23.08
N ASP A 282 41.20 1.30 24.26
CA ASP A 282 40.84 0.36 25.33
C ASP A 282 39.83 0.94 26.34
N LEU A 283 39.17 2.06 26.02
CA LEU A 283 38.16 2.63 26.92
C LEU A 283 37.04 1.61 27.18
N THR A 284 36.67 1.49 28.45
CA THR A 284 35.56 0.64 28.88
C THR A 284 34.22 1.38 28.81
N LEU A 285 33.12 0.64 28.94
CA LEU A 285 31.78 1.22 29.04
C LEU A 285 31.69 2.23 30.18
N ASN A 286 32.17 1.87 31.38
CA ASN A 286 32.15 2.70 32.59
C ASN A 286 30.83 3.46 32.78
N TYR A 287 29.69 2.75 32.76
CA TYR A 287 28.39 3.38 32.99
C TYR A 287 28.20 3.82 34.44
N THR A 288 29.06 3.37 35.36
CA THR A 288 29.14 3.91 36.73
C THR A 288 29.49 5.40 36.77
N SER A 289 29.99 6.00 35.68
CA SER A 289 30.12 7.47 35.57
C SER A 289 28.78 8.21 35.66
N LEU A 290 27.64 7.51 35.52
CA LEU A 290 26.31 8.09 35.69
C LEU A 290 26.03 8.51 37.14
N ASP A 291 26.74 7.93 38.11
CA ASP A 291 26.63 8.31 39.53
C ASP A 291 27.01 9.78 39.78
N GLU A 292 27.79 10.39 38.88
CA GLU A 292 28.13 11.82 38.91
C GLU A 292 26.94 12.73 38.56
N ILE A 293 25.92 12.17 37.89
CA ILE A 293 24.64 12.85 37.61
C ILE A 293 23.67 12.58 38.76
N ASP A 294 23.34 11.31 38.96
CA ASP A 294 22.39 10.80 39.95
C ASP A 294 22.63 9.29 40.13
N VAL A 295 22.88 8.83 41.36
CA VAL A 295 23.09 7.40 41.68
C VAL A 295 21.87 6.55 41.29
N GLN A 296 20.65 7.11 41.36
CA GLN A 296 19.43 6.39 40.96
C GLN A 296 19.38 6.12 39.46
N LEU A 297 20.10 6.89 38.65
CA LEU A 297 20.14 6.71 37.20
C LEU A 297 20.75 5.35 36.83
N ARG A 298 21.79 4.93 37.57
CA ARG A 298 22.41 3.62 37.39
C ARG A 298 21.40 2.49 37.59
N ASP A 299 20.64 2.55 38.67
CA ASP A 299 19.62 1.55 39.02
C ASP A 299 18.53 1.45 37.94
N ILE A 300 18.18 2.57 37.29
CA ILE A 300 17.24 2.59 36.15
C ILE A 300 17.82 1.82 34.96
N TYR A 301 19.06 2.09 34.55
CA TYR A 301 19.70 1.41 33.42
C TYR A 301 19.88 -0.10 33.67
N GLU A 302 20.29 -0.49 34.88
CA GLU A 302 20.42 -1.91 35.23
C GLU A 302 19.07 -2.63 35.22
N LYS A 303 17.99 -1.95 35.61
CA LYS A 303 16.64 -2.49 35.59
C LYS A 303 16.05 -2.59 34.18
N GLU A 304 16.12 -1.53 33.40
CA GLU A 304 15.47 -1.44 32.08
C GLU A 304 16.31 -2.07 30.95
N HIS A 305 17.62 -2.08 31.11
CA HIS A 305 18.59 -2.50 30.10
C HIS A 305 19.65 -3.44 30.68
N GLY A 306 19.27 -4.33 31.60
CA GLY A 306 20.21 -5.18 32.37
C GLY A 306 21.12 -6.10 31.54
N THR A 307 20.79 -6.38 30.27
CA THR A 307 21.68 -7.09 29.34
C THR A 307 22.82 -6.21 28.83
N LEU A 308 22.62 -4.90 28.79
CA LEU A 308 23.57 -3.88 28.35
C LEU A 308 24.33 -3.25 29.52
N PHE A 309 23.67 -3.08 30.68
CA PHE A 309 24.24 -2.45 31.88
C PHE A 309 24.19 -3.39 33.08
N ASN A 310 25.37 -3.88 33.47
CA ASN A 310 25.61 -4.66 34.68
C ASN A 310 27.11 -4.66 34.99
N ASP A 311 27.50 -5.14 36.18
CA ASP A 311 28.91 -5.23 36.60
C ASP A 311 29.83 -5.87 35.55
N LYS A 312 29.34 -6.89 34.83
CA LYS A 312 30.14 -7.58 33.81
C LYS A 312 30.32 -6.74 32.56
N THR A 313 29.33 -5.96 32.15
CA THR A 313 29.45 -5.08 30.96
C THR A 313 30.14 -3.78 31.27
N ASN A 314 30.13 -3.30 32.51
CA ASN A 314 30.78 -2.06 32.93
C ASN A 314 32.28 -2.00 32.55
N VAL A 315 32.96 -3.13 32.72
CA VAL A 315 34.40 -3.28 32.48
C VAL A 315 34.73 -3.75 31.06
N LYS A 316 33.73 -4.02 30.22
CA LYS A 316 33.96 -4.41 28.82
C LYS A 316 34.30 -3.20 27.96
N SER A 317 34.91 -3.48 26.81
CA SER A 317 35.23 -2.46 25.81
C SER A 317 33.98 -1.68 25.41
N PHE A 318 34.12 -0.35 25.36
CA PHE A 318 33.09 0.53 24.82
C PHE A 318 32.84 0.26 23.33
N VAL A 319 33.88 -0.20 22.60
CA VAL A 319 33.75 -0.59 21.19
C VAL A 319 32.77 -1.76 21.05
N ASP A 320 32.89 -2.79 21.87
CA ASP A 320 31.97 -3.93 21.85
C ASP A 320 30.53 -3.53 22.19
N PHE A 321 30.38 -2.63 23.16
CA PHE A 321 29.09 -2.07 23.52
C PHE A 321 28.43 -1.37 22.32
N MET A 322 29.14 -0.44 21.65
CA MET A 322 28.59 0.27 20.50
C MET A 322 28.36 -0.62 19.28
N MET A 323 29.21 -1.63 19.04
CA MET A 323 28.99 -2.62 17.98
C MET A 323 27.67 -3.38 18.20
N ASN A 324 27.33 -3.73 19.44
CA ASN A 324 26.05 -4.36 19.76
C ASN A 324 24.88 -3.42 19.45
N ILE A 325 24.96 -2.15 19.86
CA ILE A 325 23.92 -1.15 19.58
C ILE A 325 23.74 -0.93 18.07
N TYR A 326 24.83 -0.83 17.31
CA TYR A 326 24.74 -0.70 15.84
C TYR A 326 24.12 -1.92 15.18
N GLN A 327 24.42 -3.12 15.66
CA GLN A 327 23.79 -4.34 15.16
C GLN A 327 22.28 -4.32 15.41
N MET A 328 21.82 -3.89 16.59
CA MET A 328 20.39 -3.76 16.90
C MET A 328 19.67 -2.79 15.93
N HIS A 329 20.25 -1.61 15.68
CA HIS A 329 19.70 -0.66 14.72
C HIS A 329 19.73 -1.22 13.29
N TYR A 330 20.85 -1.83 12.88
CA TYR A 330 21.01 -2.46 11.58
C TYR A 330 19.95 -3.53 11.32
N ASP A 331 19.73 -4.44 12.27
CA ASP A 331 18.78 -5.55 12.13
C ASP A 331 17.35 -5.04 12.02
N ASN A 332 16.97 -4.03 12.81
CA ASN A 332 15.65 -3.41 12.70
C ASN A 332 15.45 -2.69 11.36
N LEU A 333 16.45 -1.94 10.87
CA LEU A 333 16.42 -1.35 9.53
C LEU A 333 16.32 -2.43 8.44
N TYR A 334 17.09 -3.50 8.57
CA TYR A 334 17.09 -4.62 7.63
C TYR A 334 15.69 -5.21 7.50
N ARG A 335 15.02 -5.50 8.63
CA ARG A 335 13.65 -6.03 8.64
C ARG A 335 12.65 -5.09 7.94
N VAL A 336 12.69 -3.81 8.27
CA VAL A 336 11.76 -2.81 7.73
C VAL A 336 11.96 -2.55 6.25
N VAL A 337 13.22 -2.48 5.79
CA VAL A 337 13.54 -2.09 4.40
C VAL A 337 13.66 -3.29 3.48
N VAL A 338 14.40 -4.34 3.86
CA VAL A 338 14.71 -5.45 2.95
C VAL A 338 13.46 -6.26 2.62
N PHE A 339 12.61 -6.52 3.62
CA PHE A 339 11.37 -7.30 3.44
C PHE A 339 10.15 -6.44 3.07
N TYR A 340 10.34 -5.17 2.75
CA TYR A 340 9.24 -4.28 2.41
C TYR A 340 8.54 -4.70 1.10
N MET A 341 7.24 -4.94 1.19
CA MET A 341 6.41 -5.48 0.09
C MET A 341 5.67 -4.43 -0.73
N GLY A 342 5.91 -3.14 -0.47
CA GLY A 342 5.26 -2.06 -1.19
C GLY A 342 3.86 -1.74 -0.66
N CYS A 343 3.32 -0.61 -1.11
CA CYS A 343 1.96 -0.17 -0.81
C CYS A 343 1.38 0.60 -2.00
N GLU A 344 0.08 0.46 -2.26
CA GLU A 344 -0.58 1.20 -3.35
C GLU A 344 -0.73 2.70 -3.03
N ASN A 345 -0.71 3.07 -1.75
CA ASN A 345 -0.75 4.46 -1.29
C ASN A 345 -0.07 4.58 0.07
N ASN A 346 0.96 5.42 0.14
CA ASN A 346 1.71 5.72 1.36
C ASN A 346 0.98 6.65 2.35
N GLY A 347 -0.30 6.95 2.14
CA GLY A 347 -1.07 7.95 2.89
C GLY A 347 -1.05 9.34 2.28
N PHE A 348 -0.23 9.58 1.25
CA PHE A 348 -0.06 10.87 0.57
C PHE A 348 -0.32 10.80 -0.95
N GLY A 349 -0.90 9.70 -1.42
CA GLY A 349 -1.26 9.49 -2.83
C GLY A 349 -0.13 8.94 -3.70
N VAL A 350 0.97 8.47 -3.09
CA VAL A 350 2.11 7.89 -3.80
C VAL A 350 2.13 6.38 -3.60
N ARG A 351 2.16 5.63 -4.70
CA ARG A 351 2.45 4.19 -4.69
C ARG A 351 3.93 3.97 -4.45
N LEU A 352 4.25 3.01 -3.58
CA LEU A 352 5.62 2.58 -3.31
C LEU A 352 5.75 1.12 -3.70
N ASP A 353 6.74 0.82 -4.54
CA ASP A 353 7.01 -0.56 -4.93
C ASP A 353 7.71 -1.35 -3.80
N SER A 354 7.65 -2.68 -3.89
CA SER A 354 8.41 -3.55 -3.00
C SER A 354 9.92 -3.36 -3.21
N THR A 355 10.71 -3.64 -2.17
CA THR A 355 12.17 -3.51 -2.25
C THR A 355 12.78 -4.34 -3.37
N CYS A 356 12.33 -5.58 -3.58
CA CYS A 356 12.82 -6.39 -4.70
C CYS A 356 12.52 -5.75 -6.07
N SER A 357 11.36 -5.13 -6.24
CA SER A 357 10.96 -4.47 -7.49
C SER A 357 11.76 -3.17 -7.72
N THR A 358 11.97 -2.40 -6.66
CA THR A 358 12.81 -1.19 -6.70
C THR A 358 14.25 -1.55 -7.03
N LEU A 359 14.82 -2.58 -6.40
CA LEU A 359 16.18 -3.04 -6.69
C LEU A 359 16.30 -3.49 -8.15
N TYR A 360 15.37 -4.33 -8.62
CA TYR A 360 15.38 -4.83 -10.00
C TYR A 360 15.28 -3.70 -11.04
N SER A 361 14.46 -2.68 -10.78
CA SER A 361 14.27 -1.56 -11.72
C SER A 361 15.36 -0.48 -11.68
N LYS A 362 16.20 -0.48 -10.64
CA LYS A 362 17.24 0.53 -10.41
C LYS A 362 18.63 -0.07 -10.13
N PRO A 363 19.25 -0.80 -11.08
CA PRO A 363 20.66 -1.20 -10.97
C PRO A 363 21.63 -0.06 -10.61
N SER A 364 21.31 1.18 -11.03
CA SER A 364 22.09 2.38 -10.74
C SER A 364 22.32 2.63 -9.24
N PHE A 365 21.41 2.21 -8.35
CA PHE A 365 21.59 2.43 -6.91
C PHE A 365 22.86 1.77 -6.38
N TYR A 366 23.13 0.51 -6.75
CA TYR A 366 24.34 -0.17 -6.33
C TYR A 366 25.58 0.47 -6.93
N LYS A 367 25.55 0.79 -8.23
CA LYS A 367 26.68 1.43 -8.95
C LYS A 367 27.05 2.77 -8.32
N ASN A 368 26.07 3.61 -8.01
CA ASN A 368 26.27 4.89 -7.33
C ASN A 368 26.87 4.72 -5.93
N ILE A 369 26.50 3.66 -5.19
CA ILE A 369 27.08 3.36 -3.88
C ILE A 369 28.53 2.89 -4.01
N VAL A 370 28.85 2.05 -4.99
CA VAL A 370 30.23 1.63 -5.30
C VAL A 370 31.10 2.85 -5.60
N GLU A 371 30.68 3.71 -6.53
CA GLU A 371 31.39 4.94 -6.89
C GLU A 371 31.60 5.87 -5.69
N TRP A 372 30.55 6.00 -4.85
CA TRP A 372 30.63 6.78 -3.63
C TRP A 372 31.66 6.18 -2.65
N VAL A 373 31.62 4.88 -2.41
CA VAL A 373 32.55 4.16 -1.52
C VAL A 373 34.00 4.29 -1.99
N GLU A 374 34.26 4.10 -3.29
CA GLU A 374 35.58 4.30 -3.89
C GLU A 374 36.08 5.73 -3.70
N THR A 375 35.18 6.71 -3.87
CA THR A 375 35.49 8.12 -3.64
C THR A 375 35.82 8.39 -2.18
N GLN A 376 35.08 7.81 -1.23
CA GLN A 376 35.40 7.92 0.20
C GLN A 376 36.77 7.31 0.52
N ASN A 377 37.07 6.12 -0.01
CA ASN A 377 38.36 5.45 0.17
C ASN A 377 39.54 6.26 -0.40
N ARG A 378 39.35 6.93 -1.54
CA ARG A 378 40.37 7.76 -2.20
C ARG A 378 40.54 9.14 -1.57
N THR A 379 39.52 9.65 -0.86
CA THR A 379 39.53 11.01 -0.32
C THR A 379 39.56 10.99 1.20
N LEU A 380 38.40 10.79 1.84
CA LEU A 380 38.23 10.90 3.29
C LEU A 380 39.10 9.90 4.06
N TYR A 381 39.25 8.69 3.52
CA TYR A 381 39.98 7.61 4.17
C TYR A 381 41.31 7.30 3.48
N ALA A 382 41.84 8.21 2.65
CA ALA A 382 43.04 7.96 1.84
C ALA A 382 44.24 7.49 2.69
N ASN A 383 44.42 8.13 3.83
CA ASN A 383 45.54 7.92 4.77
C ASN A 383 45.23 6.88 5.86
N ASP A 384 44.02 6.32 5.89
CA ASP A 384 43.65 5.29 6.84
C ASP A 384 44.22 3.92 6.39
N ASP A 385 44.48 3.05 7.35
CA ASP A 385 44.92 1.68 7.10
C ASP A 385 43.91 0.93 6.22
N SER A 386 44.36 -0.11 5.50
CA SER A 386 43.51 -0.92 4.63
C SER A 386 42.28 -1.49 5.35
N GLY A 387 42.42 -1.95 6.60
CA GLY A 387 41.31 -2.47 7.41
C GLY A 387 40.29 -1.40 7.87
N SER A 388 40.64 -0.12 7.79
CA SER A 388 39.74 1.00 8.10
C SER A 388 39.07 1.56 6.84
N LYS A 389 39.43 1.09 5.64
CA LYS A 389 38.79 1.42 4.36
C LYS A 389 37.64 0.46 4.08
N PHE A 390 36.68 0.92 3.28
CA PHE A 390 35.59 0.05 2.82
C PHE A 390 36.12 -1.06 1.94
N ASN A 391 35.62 -2.28 2.16
CA ASN A 391 35.91 -3.43 1.33
C ASN A 391 34.81 -3.59 0.26
N LEU A 392 35.17 -3.41 -1.01
CA LEU A 392 34.24 -3.53 -2.14
C LEU A 392 33.70 -4.96 -2.33
N LYS A 393 34.48 -6.00 -1.98
CA LYS A 393 34.01 -7.39 -2.05
C LYS A 393 32.94 -7.67 -1.00
N GLU A 394 33.13 -7.17 0.22
CA GLU A 394 32.11 -7.29 1.28
C GLU A 394 30.86 -6.47 0.94
N LEU A 395 31.02 -5.30 0.31
CA LEU A 395 29.92 -4.48 -0.21
C LEU A 395 29.06 -5.27 -1.21
N GLN A 396 29.68 -5.93 -2.19
CA GLN A 396 29.00 -6.76 -3.19
C GLN A 396 28.32 -7.99 -2.58
N LYS A 397 29.00 -8.71 -1.69
CA LYS A 397 28.40 -9.84 -0.94
C LYS A 397 27.18 -9.40 -0.14
N ARG A 398 27.26 -8.22 0.50
CA ARG A 398 26.14 -7.65 1.22
C ARG A 398 24.99 -7.30 0.29
N TYR A 399 25.30 -6.75 -0.86
CA TYR A 399 24.29 -6.42 -1.86
C TYR A 399 23.58 -7.67 -2.38
N HIS A 400 24.33 -8.75 -2.62
CA HIS A 400 23.76 -10.03 -2.99
C HIS A 400 22.83 -10.59 -1.91
N GLN A 401 23.22 -10.48 -0.63
CA GLN A 401 22.35 -10.86 0.49
C GLN A 401 21.04 -10.04 0.48
N VAL A 402 21.12 -8.71 0.40
CA VAL A 402 19.94 -7.83 0.34
C VAL A 402 19.05 -8.15 -0.87
N TRP A 403 19.66 -8.37 -2.03
CA TRP A 403 18.96 -8.76 -3.26
C TRP A 403 18.18 -10.06 -3.06
N ARG A 404 18.85 -11.12 -2.60
CA ARG A 404 18.23 -12.42 -2.31
C ARG A 404 17.10 -12.28 -1.29
N ASP A 405 17.38 -11.66 -0.17
CA ASP A 405 16.49 -11.62 0.99
C ASP A 405 15.25 -10.78 0.70
N SER A 406 15.35 -9.74 -0.13
CA SER A 406 14.19 -8.94 -0.55
C SER A 406 13.14 -9.73 -1.35
N HIS A 407 13.53 -10.84 -1.97
CA HIS A 407 12.59 -11.72 -2.67
C HIS A 407 11.98 -12.80 -1.74
N ALA A 408 12.52 -12.99 -0.53
CA ALA A 408 12.11 -14.08 0.36
C ALA A 408 10.61 -14.09 0.68
N PRO A 409 9.95 -12.96 1.01
CA PRO A 409 8.51 -12.98 1.30
C PRO A 409 7.67 -13.53 0.14
N ILE A 410 8.06 -13.23 -1.11
CA ILE A 410 7.35 -13.72 -2.30
C ILE A 410 7.51 -15.25 -2.44
N PHE A 411 8.71 -15.78 -2.18
CA PHE A 411 8.92 -17.23 -2.22
C PHE A 411 8.18 -17.96 -1.11
N VAL A 412 8.12 -17.37 0.09
CA VAL A 412 7.29 -17.88 1.19
C VAL A 412 5.82 -17.93 0.74
N ASP A 413 5.27 -16.83 0.24
CA ASP A 413 3.88 -16.77 -0.23
C ASP A 413 3.58 -17.81 -1.33
N LEU A 414 4.51 -18.02 -2.26
CA LEU A 414 4.35 -19.01 -3.33
C LEU A 414 4.39 -20.45 -2.82
N LEU A 415 5.30 -20.77 -1.90
CA LEU A 415 5.36 -22.10 -1.27
C LEU A 415 4.10 -22.38 -0.47
N HIS A 416 3.64 -21.41 0.33
CA HIS A 416 2.38 -21.51 1.08
C HIS A 416 1.18 -21.66 0.14
N SER A 417 1.10 -20.89 -0.94
CA SER A 417 0.02 -20.98 -1.93
C SER A 417 0.02 -22.34 -2.63
N THR A 418 1.20 -22.89 -2.92
CA THR A 418 1.35 -24.22 -3.53
C THR A 418 0.91 -25.33 -2.57
N LEU A 419 1.31 -25.25 -1.30
CA LEU A 419 0.87 -26.21 -0.28
C LEU A 419 -0.64 -26.15 -0.07
N ARG A 420 -1.21 -24.94 0.04
CA ARG A 420 -2.66 -24.75 0.16
C ARG A 420 -3.40 -25.34 -1.03
N LEU A 421 -2.97 -25.06 -2.25
CA LEU A 421 -3.56 -25.63 -3.46
C LEU A 421 -3.51 -27.17 -3.46
N THR A 422 -2.40 -27.73 -2.97
CA THR A 422 -2.24 -29.19 -2.84
C THR A 422 -3.22 -29.76 -1.82
N ASN A 423 -3.39 -29.11 -0.66
CA ASN A 423 -4.39 -29.46 0.34
C ASN A 423 -5.81 -29.36 -0.19
N ASP A 424 -6.13 -28.28 -0.90
CA ASP A 424 -7.47 -28.05 -1.46
C ASP A 424 -7.82 -29.10 -2.51
N LEU A 425 -6.84 -29.50 -3.34
CA LEU A 425 -7.01 -30.60 -4.28
C LEU A 425 -7.21 -31.94 -3.56
N LEU A 426 -6.39 -32.25 -2.54
CA LEU A 426 -6.53 -33.47 -1.75
C LEU A 426 -7.90 -33.55 -1.07
N ASN A 427 -8.36 -32.43 -0.48
CA ASN A 427 -9.68 -32.34 0.15
C ASN A 427 -10.83 -32.54 -0.85
N LYS A 428 -10.68 -32.09 -2.11
CA LYS A 428 -11.67 -32.40 -3.16
C LYS A 428 -11.70 -33.88 -3.56
N MET A 429 -10.61 -34.59 -3.31
CA MET A 429 -10.47 -36.00 -3.63
C MET A 429 -10.78 -36.92 -2.44
N SER A 430 -11.09 -36.35 -1.26
CA SER A 430 -11.34 -37.09 -0.03
C SER A 430 -12.76 -36.85 0.49
N THR A 431 -13.25 -37.78 1.31
CA THR A 431 -14.52 -37.66 2.04
C THR A 431 -14.35 -37.02 3.41
N GLU A 432 -13.13 -37.00 3.94
CA GLU A 432 -12.77 -36.35 5.19
C GLU A 432 -11.92 -35.10 4.93
N LYS A 433 -12.08 -34.07 5.77
CA LYS A 433 -11.25 -32.88 5.69
C LYS A 433 -9.86 -33.19 6.25
N ILE A 434 -8.83 -33.06 5.40
CA ILE A 434 -7.42 -33.32 5.71
C ILE A 434 -6.68 -31.99 5.70
N GLU A 435 -5.89 -31.75 6.74
CA GLU A 435 -4.93 -30.66 6.78
C GLU A 435 -3.52 -31.25 6.85
N LEU A 436 -2.77 -31.16 5.75
CA LEU A 436 -1.36 -31.57 5.70
C LEU A 436 -0.49 -30.52 6.41
N ARG A 437 -0.62 -30.41 7.73
CA ARG A 437 0.13 -29.56 8.68
C ARG A 437 0.13 -28.04 8.40
N GLN A 438 0.28 -27.27 9.47
CA GLN A 438 0.48 -25.82 9.38
C GLN A 438 1.97 -25.51 9.23
N ILE A 439 2.29 -24.55 8.36
CA ILE A 439 3.63 -23.98 8.28
C ILE A 439 3.71 -22.84 9.30
N GLU A 440 4.63 -22.96 10.25
CA GLU A 440 4.97 -21.90 11.20
C GLU A 440 6.35 -21.33 10.86
N GLY A 441 6.38 -20.15 10.23
CA GLY A 441 7.56 -19.33 10.02
C GLY A 441 7.54 -18.09 10.93
N LYS A 442 8.71 -17.49 11.15
CA LYS A 442 8.78 -16.19 11.83
C LYS A 442 8.16 -15.11 10.96
N LYS A 443 7.60 -14.08 11.59
CA LYS A 443 7.13 -12.89 10.88
C LYS A 443 8.29 -11.94 10.62
N ILE A 444 8.13 -11.07 9.62
CA ILE A 444 9.14 -10.09 9.24
C ILE A 444 9.41 -9.04 10.33
N ASP A 445 8.48 -8.84 11.26
CA ASP A 445 8.56 -7.92 12.40
C ASP A 445 9.06 -8.62 13.69
N ASP A 446 9.42 -9.90 13.62
CA ASP A 446 9.95 -10.65 14.75
C ASP A 446 11.41 -10.25 15.05
N ASP A 447 11.67 -9.70 16.24
CA ASP A 447 13.00 -9.28 16.67
C ASP A 447 13.99 -10.47 16.83
N SER A 448 13.48 -11.70 16.93
CA SER A 448 14.31 -12.91 16.98
C SER A 448 14.72 -13.43 15.59
N LEU A 449 14.30 -12.76 14.50
CA LEU A 449 14.64 -13.13 13.14
C LEU A 449 16.13 -12.91 12.87
N THR A 450 16.93 -13.98 12.98
CA THR A 450 18.39 -13.95 12.80
C THR A 450 18.84 -14.43 11.42
N SER A 451 17.99 -15.17 10.70
CA SER A 451 18.24 -15.65 9.35
C SER A 451 16.99 -15.51 8.49
N VAL A 452 17.17 -15.16 7.22
CA VAL A 452 16.07 -15.13 6.24
C VAL A 452 15.36 -16.47 6.11
N TRP A 453 16.06 -17.58 6.36
CA TRP A 453 15.47 -18.92 6.31
C TRP A 453 14.38 -19.11 7.36
N ASP A 454 14.45 -18.42 8.50
CA ASP A 454 13.44 -18.53 9.56
C ASP A 454 12.05 -18.04 9.09
N LEU A 455 11.98 -17.18 8.06
CA LEU A 455 10.72 -16.76 7.43
C LEU A 455 9.98 -17.94 6.76
N PHE A 456 10.74 -18.89 6.23
CA PHE A 456 10.18 -20.07 5.57
C PHE A 456 9.66 -21.10 6.58
N GLY A 457 10.15 -21.06 7.82
CA GLY A 457 9.72 -21.97 8.89
C GLY A 457 10.02 -23.44 8.60
N THR A 458 9.28 -24.33 9.29
CA THR A 458 9.35 -25.78 9.05
C THR A 458 8.34 -26.18 7.99
N MET A 459 8.78 -26.20 6.74
CA MET A 459 7.98 -26.68 5.61
C MET A 459 7.97 -28.22 5.60
N PRO A 460 6.79 -28.88 5.56
CA PRO A 460 6.73 -30.33 5.47
C PRO A 460 7.28 -30.82 4.12
N GLU A 461 7.76 -32.06 4.08
CA GLU A 461 7.93 -32.79 2.83
C GLU A 461 6.65 -33.59 2.58
N LEU A 462 6.06 -33.45 1.41
CA LEU A 462 4.80 -34.12 1.09
C LEU A 462 5.07 -35.53 0.57
N SER A 463 4.46 -36.53 1.19
CA SER A 463 4.57 -37.93 0.76
C SER A 463 3.33 -38.39 0.01
N ALA A 464 3.53 -38.87 -1.22
CA ALA A 464 2.45 -39.50 -1.99
C ALA A 464 1.89 -40.75 -1.29
N GLU A 465 2.72 -41.47 -0.53
CA GLU A 465 2.33 -42.66 0.23
C GLU A 465 1.42 -42.28 1.41
N GLU A 466 1.72 -41.17 2.10
CA GLU A 466 0.88 -40.67 3.19
C GLU A 466 -0.46 -40.13 2.69
N MET A 467 -0.51 -39.57 1.47
CA MET A 467 -1.75 -39.06 0.87
C MET A 467 -2.63 -40.15 0.25
N ALA A 468 -2.04 -41.27 -0.20
CA ALA A 468 -2.74 -42.32 -0.94
C ALA A 468 -4.01 -42.87 -0.25
N PRO A 469 -4.03 -43.11 1.08
CA PRO A 469 -5.22 -43.65 1.77
C PRO A 469 -6.46 -42.75 1.68
N TYR A 470 -6.25 -41.45 1.43
CA TYR A 470 -7.30 -40.45 1.45
C TYR A 470 -7.97 -40.22 0.09
N ILE A 471 -7.41 -40.77 -0.99
CA ILE A 471 -7.85 -40.54 -2.35
C ILE A 471 -9.04 -41.47 -2.67
N GLN A 472 -10.23 -40.89 -2.82
CA GLN A 472 -11.49 -41.61 -3.10
C GLN A 472 -12.08 -41.30 -4.48
N VAL A 473 -11.27 -40.85 -5.44
CA VAL A 473 -11.69 -40.65 -6.83
C VAL A 473 -11.27 -41.81 -7.72
N ASP A 474 -11.97 -42.03 -8.84
CA ASP A 474 -11.64 -43.09 -9.81
C ASP A 474 -10.19 -43.03 -10.28
N GLU A 475 -9.61 -44.19 -10.62
CA GLU A 475 -8.22 -44.27 -11.10
C GLU A 475 -7.99 -43.48 -12.39
N GLU A 476 -9.01 -43.34 -13.23
CA GLU A 476 -8.96 -42.58 -14.49
C GLU A 476 -9.10 -41.05 -14.28
N SER A 477 -9.40 -40.60 -13.06
CA SER A 477 -9.58 -39.18 -12.75
C SER A 477 -8.29 -38.39 -12.99
N LYS A 478 -8.36 -37.31 -13.75
CA LYS A 478 -7.25 -36.36 -13.98
C LYS A 478 -6.77 -35.66 -12.70
N LEU A 479 -7.52 -35.76 -11.60
CA LEU A 479 -7.13 -35.18 -10.31
C LEU A 479 -5.98 -35.96 -9.64
N ARG A 480 -5.90 -37.29 -9.85
CA ARG A 480 -4.78 -38.12 -9.35
C ARG A 480 -3.42 -37.68 -9.90
N PRO A 481 -3.21 -37.58 -11.22
CA PRO A 481 -1.95 -37.08 -11.76
C PRO A 481 -1.72 -35.60 -11.44
N ALA A 482 -2.78 -34.77 -11.31
CA ALA A 482 -2.62 -33.38 -10.87
C ALA A 482 -2.05 -33.29 -9.44
N LEU A 483 -2.56 -34.09 -8.50
CA LEU A 483 -2.08 -34.13 -7.12
C LEU A 483 -0.63 -34.60 -7.04
N ALA A 484 -0.28 -35.66 -7.77
CA ALA A 484 1.11 -36.15 -7.84
C ALA A 484 2.07 -35.08 -8.39
N LEU A 485 1.68 -34.39 -9.48
CA LEU A 485 2.48 -33.33 -10.07
C LEU A 485 2.63 -32.13 -9.14
N LEU A 486 1.58 -31.71 -8.42
CA LEU A 486 1.64 -30.62 -7.44
C LEU A 486 2.52 -30.97 -6.24
N THR A 487 2.43 -32.20 -5.75
CA THR A 487 3.27 -32.74 -4.68
C THR A 487 4.74 -32.66 -5.05
N ASP A 488 5.09 -33.18 -6.23
CA ASP A 488 6.46 -33.21 -6.72
C ASP A 488 6.99 -31.80 -7.05
N PHE A 489 6.12 -30.94 -7.61
CA PHE A 489 6.42 -29.51 -7.80
C PHE A 489 6.73 -28.81 -6.48
N PHE A 490 5.89 -28.98 -5.45
CA PHE A 490 6.11 -28.38 -4.13
C PHE A 490 7.41 -28.85 -3.49
N ASN A 491 7.66 -30.16 -3.43
CA ASN A 491 8.87 -30.72 -2.81
C ASN A 491 10.13 -30.21 -3.52
N LYS A 492 10.15 -30.20 -4.86
CA LYS A 492 11.27 -29.65 -5.62
C LYS A 492 11.43 -28.15 -5.40
N PHE A 493 10.34 -27.39 -5.43
CA PHE A 493 10.39 -25.95 -5.20
C PHE A 493 10.95 -25.61 -3.82
N HIS A 494 10.49 -26.31 -2.79
CA HIS A 494 11.00 -26.19 -1.43
C HIS A 494 12.48 -26.56 -1.36
N ALA A 495 12.92 -27.66 -1.98
CA ALA A 495 14.33 -28.08 -1.98
C ALA A 495 15.25 -27.05 -2.66
N ILE A 496 14.85 -26.54 -3.82
CA ILE A 496 15.58 -25.48 -4.57
C ILE A 496 15.72 -24.23 -3.69
N THR A 497 14.62 -23.79 -3.08
CA THR A 497 14.57 -22.61 -2.19
C THR A 497 15.43 -22.80 -0.95
N LYS A 498 15.31 -23.96 -0.29
CA LYS A 498 16.10 -24.34 0.90
C LYS A 498 17.60 -24.32 0.63
N LYS A 499 18.03 -24.85 -0.52
CA LYS A 499 19.45 -24.87 -0.89
C LYS A 499 20.05 -23.46 -0.99
N TYR A 500 19.30 -22.48 -1.50
CA TYR A 500 19.80 -21.13 -1.73
C TYR A 500 19.65 -20.20 -0.51
N TYR A 501 18.49 -20.22 0.15
CA TYR A 501 18.20 -19.32 1.28
C TYR A 501 18.82 -19.75 2.61
N LYS A 502 19.26 -21.01 2.75
CA LYS A 502 20.02 -21.46 3.94
C LYS A 502 21.49 -21.03 3.96
N LYS A 503 22.04 -20.57 2.83
CA LYS A 503 23.45 -20.16 2.77
C LYS A 503 23.66 -18.87 3.56
N ASP A 504 24.70 -18.84 4.38
CA ASP A 504 25.12 -17.61 5.03
C ASP A 504 25.78 -16.65 4.02
N ARG A 505 25.78 -15.35 4.33
CA ARG A 505 26.39 -14.30 3.47
C ARG A 505 27.83 -14.64 3.08
N GLY A 506 28.60 -15.24 3.99
CA GLY A 506 30.00 -15.59 3.75
C GLY A 506 30.19 -16.58 2.59
N GLU A 507 29.23 -17.48 2.42
CA GLU A 507 29.21 -18.60 1.46
C GLU A 507 28.37 -18.30 0.20
N LEU A 508 27.65 -17.18 0.19
CA LEU A 508 26.79 -16.79 -0.91
C LEU A 508 27.63 -16.26 -2.09
N THR A 509 27.46 -16.87 -3.26
CA THR A 509 28.20 -16.56 -4.49
C THR A 509 27.27 -16.30 -5.68
N GLU A 510 27.73 -15.55 -6.67
CA GLU A 510 26.95 -15.29 -7.90
C GLU A 510 26.53 -16.58 -8.60
N GLU A 511 27.41 -17.58 -8.63
CA GLU A 511 27.14 -18.90 -9.17
C GLU A 511 25.97 -19.60 -8.47
N ASP A 512 25.81 -19.40 -7.15
CA ASP A 512 24.66 -19.93 -6.42
C ASP A 512 23.34 -19.33 -6.90
N ASN A 513 23.33 -18.03 -7.23
CA ASN A 513 22.14 -17.37 -7.75
C ASN A 513 21.82 -17.80 -9.18
N VAL A 514 22.84 -17.96 -10.03
CA VAL A 514 22.68 -18.46 -11.40
C VAL A 514 22.09 -19.87 -11.38
N GLU A 515 22.63 -20.75 -10.54
CA GLU A 515 22.11 -22.12 -10.39
C GLU A 515 20.70 -22.11 -9.82
N PHE A 516 20.39 -21.25 -8.83
CA PHE A 516 19.04 -21.09 -8.30
C PHE A 516 18.04 -20.62 -9.38
N SER A 517 18.38 -19.57 -10.15
CA SER A 517 17.57 -19.05 -11.25
C SER A 517 17.31 -20.10 -12.33
N LYS A 518 18.34 -20.88 -12.70
CA LYS A 518 18.23 -21.99 -13.64
C LYS A 518 17.31 -23.10 -13.14
N GLN A 519 17.45 -23.50 -11.87
CA GLN A 519 16.58 -24.52 -11.27
C GLN A 519 15.12 -24.08 -11.20
N LEU A 520 14.84 -22.81 -10.87
CA LEU A 520 13.48 -22.26 -10.90
C LEU A 520 12.90 -22.24 -12.32
N SER A 521 13.71 -21.87 -13.32
CA SER A 521 13.30 -21.87 -14.73
C SER A 521 12.95 -23.28 -15.20
N GLN A 522 13.77 -24.26 -14.85
CA GLN A 522 13.52 -25.67 -15.18
C GLN A 522 12.26 -26.19 -14.47
N LEU A 523 12.08 -25.86 -13.19
CA LEU A 523 10.87 -26.19 -12.43
C LEU A 523 9.60 -25.65 -13.11
N TYR A 524 9.61 -24.40 -13.58
CA TYR A 524 8.50 -23.83 -14.32
C TYR A 524 8.22 -24.63 -15.61
N LEU A 525 9.24 -24.90 -16.42
CA LEU A 525 9.11 -25.62 -17.69
C LEU A 525 8.60 -27.06 -17.51
N ASP A 526 9.09 -27.75 -16.48
CA ASP A 526 8.79 -29.16 -16.24
C ASP A 526 7.35 -29.42 -15.81
N TYR A 527 6.73 -28.46 -15.08
CA TYR A 527 5.45 -28.65 -14.41
C TYR A 527 4.31 -27.80 -14.95
N ASN A 528 4.56 -26.57 -15.42
CA ASN A 528 3.50 -25.60 -15.71
C ASN A 528 2.42 -26.15 -16.66
N VAL A 529 2.82 -26.67 -17.82
CA VAL A 529 1.87 -27.18 -18.82
C VAL A 529 1.17 -28.44 -18.31
N LYS A 530 1.92 -29.36 -17.67
CA LYS A 530 1.39 -30.65 -17.20
C LYS A 530 0.34 -30.46 -16.11
N ILE A 531 0.60 -29.59 -15.13
CA ILE A 531 -0.35 -29.31 -14.05
C ILE A 531 -1.60 -28.61 -14.60
N ARG A 532 -1.44 -27.60 -15.47
CA ARG A 532 -2.58 -26.90 -16.10
C ARG A 532 -3.48 -27.85 -16.90
N GLN A 533 -2.89 -28.76 -17.68
CA GLN A 533 -3.65 -29.74 -18.46
C GLN A 533 -4.48 -30.66 -17.58
N ASN A 534 -3.93 -31.12 -16.45
CA ASN A 534 -4.66 -32.02 -15.55
C ASN A 534 -5.69 -31.29 -14.66
N LEU A 535 -5.50 -29.99 -14.40
CA LEU A 535 -6.45 -29.15 -13.66
C LEU A 535 -7.50 -28.45 -14.53
N ALA A 536 -7.43 -28.54 -15.87
CA ALA A 536 -8.24 -27.74 -16.79
C ALA A 536 -9.76 -27.85 -16.55
N HIS A 537 -10.24 -28.99 -16.06
CA HIS A 537 -11.65 -29.23 -15.75
C HIS A 537 -12.09 -28.68 -14.37
N THR A 538 -11.15 -28.13 -13.59
CA THR A 538 -11.37 -27.52 -12.27
C THR A 538 -11.02 -26.04 -12.30
N SER A 539 -11.90 -25.22 -12.88
CA SER A 539 -11.63 -23.80 -13.15
C SER A 539 -11.04 -23.02 -11.96
N THR A 540 -11.53 -23.24 -10.73
CA THR A 540 -10.98 -22.59 -9.52
C THR A 540 -9.53 -22.99 -9.23
N LEU A 541 -9.22 -24.29 -9.17
CA LEU A 541 -7.87 -24.79 -8.85
C LEU A 541 -6.88 -24.49 -9.99
N ALA A 542 -7.34 -24.55 -11.24
CA ALA A 542 -6.57 -24.15 -12.40
C ALA A 542 -6.20 -22.66 -12.34
N ASN A 543 -7.14 -21.79 -11.95
CA ASN A 543 -6.88 -20.36 -11.79
C ASN A 543 -5.86 -20.08 -10.68
N GLU A 544 -5.95 -20.77 -9.55
CA GLU A 544 -4.98 -20.64 -8.46
C GLU A 544 -3.57 -21.07 -8.91
N PHE A 545 -3.44 -22.21 -9.59
CA PHE A 545 -2.16 -22.61 -10.16
C PHE A 545 -1.65 -21.65 -11.25
N ASN A 546 -2.56 -21.07 -12.04
CA ASN A 546 -2.19 -20.07 -13.04
C ASN A 546 -1.52 -18.84 -12.40
N LEU A 547 -2.01 -18.40 -11.25
CA LEU A 547 -1.40 -17.29 -10.50
C LEU A 547 -0.01 -17.68 -9.96
N ILE A 548 0.12 -18.86 -9.35
CA ILE A 548 1.40 -19.39 -8.84
C ILE A 548 2.44 -19.47 -9.98
N SER A 549 2.07 -20.09 -11.10
CA SER A 549 2.96 -20.29 -12.24
C SER A 549 3.33 -19.00 -12.95
N ALA A 550 2.39 -18.05 -13.09
CA ALA A 550 2.67 -16.73 -13.67
C ALA A 550 3.67 -15.95 -12.81
N ARG A 551 3.49 -15.99 -11.48
CA ARG A 551 4.41 -15.31 -10.55
C ARG A 551 5.78 -15.98 -10.51
N LEU A 552 5.84 -17.32 -10.52
CA LEU A 552 7.12 -18.04 -10.61
C LEU A 552 7.88 -17.68 -11.89
N LYS A 553 7.19 -17.66 -13.04
CA LYS A 553 7.81 -17.25 -14.32
C LYS A 553 8.41 -15.85 -14.23
N GLN A 554 7.65 -14.89 -13.70
CA GLN A 554 8.14 -13.52 -13.52
C GLN A 554 9.41 -13.49 -12.64
N LEU A 555 9.43 -14.25 -11.54
CA LEU A 555 10.61 -14.32 -10.67
C LEU A 555 11.83 -14.92 -11.37
N THR A 556 11.64 -15.91 -12.25
CA THR A 556 12.75 -16.51 -12.99
C THR A 556 13.50 -15.50 -13.86
N GLU A 557 12.79 -14.50 -14.37
CA GLU A 557 13.34 -13.39 -15.16
C GLU A 557 13.98 -12.31 -14.27
N GLN A 558 13.43 -12.09 -13.07
CA GLN A 558 13.83 -10.98 -12.20
C GLN A 558 14.97 -11.29 -11.24
N ILE A 559 15.20 -12.56 -10.88
CA ILE A 559 16.10 -12.90 -9.76
C ILE A 559 17.58 -13.00 -10.12
N ASN A 560 17.92 -12.96 -11.41
CA ASN A 560 19.29 -13.13 -11.89
C ASN A 560 20.16 -11.92 -11.47
N PHE A 561 20.96 -12.13 -10.43
CA PHE A 561 21.78 -11.12 -9.79
C PHE A 561 22.98 -10.71 -10.66
N GLU A 562 23.64 -11.64 -11.33
CA GLU A 562 24.75 -11.35 -12.23
C GLU A 562 24.29 -10.47 -13.41
N LEU A 563 23.14 -10.83 -14.01
CA LEU A 563 22.52 -10.00 -15.04
C LEU A 563 22.17 -8.61 -14.49
N HIS A 564 21.59 -8.54 -13.29
CA HIS A 564 21.27 -7.28 -12.64
C HIS A 564 22.49 -6.37 -12.48
N LEU A 565 23.64 -6.90 -12.04
CA LEU A 565 24.87 -6.12 -11.88
C LEU A 565 25.38 -5.52 -13.21
N THR A 566 25.15 -6.20 -14.33
CA THR A 566 25.63 -5.77 -15.67
C THR A 566 24.62 -4.88 -16.40
N THR A 567 23.39 -4.77 -15.92
CA THR A 567 22.30 -4.05 -16.61
C THR A 567 22.20 -2.57 -16.18
N THR A 568 21.59 -1.71 -17.00
CA THR A 568 21.29 -0.30 -16.67
C THR A 568 19.81 -0.10 -16.40
N ASP A 569 19.44 0.99 -15.72
CA ASP A 569 18.05 1.35 -15.49
C ASP A 569 17.27 1.48 -16.82
N GLU A 570 17.91 2.02 -17.86
CA GLU A 570 17.35 2.16 -19.20
C GLU A 570 17.10 0.80 -19.84
N HIS A 571 18.06 -0.12 -19.81
CA HIS A 571 17.89 -1.46 -20.36
C HIS A 571 16.75 -2.23 -19.67
N ILE A 572 16.57 -2.07 -18.34
CA ILE A 572 15.43 -2.68 -17.63
C ILE A 572 14.11 -2.06 -18.08
N LYS A 573 14.04 -0.72 -18.21
CA LYS A 573 12.85 -0.03 -18.72
C LYS A 573 12.51 -0.46 -20.15
N GLU A 574 13.52 -0.64 -21.00
CA GLU A 574 13.37 -1.13 -22.37
C GLU A 574 12.93 -2.59 -22.40
N ALA A 575 13.50 -3.46 -21.55
CA ALA A 575 13.04 -4.83 -21.42
C ALA A 575 11.57 -4.89 -20.98
N HIS A 576 11.16 -4.01 -20.06
CA HIS A 576 9.77 -3.88 -19.61
C HIS A 576 8.84 -3.34 -20.70
N SER A 577 9.30 -2.42 -21.55
CA SER A 577 8.52 -1.92 -22.67
C SER A 577 8.41 -2.95 -23.82
N VAL A 578 9.44 -3.76 -24.04
CA VAL A 578 9.44 -4.84 -25.04
C VAL A 578 8.58 -6.03 -24.58
N VAL A 579 8.60 -6.35 -23.29
CA VAL A 579 7.72 -7.36 -22.69
C VAL A 579 6.27 -6.86 -22.64
N SER A 580 6.01 -5.60 -22.24
CA SER A 580 4.65 -5.04 -22.21
C SER A 580 4.01 -4.93 -23.60
N VAL A 581 4.78 -4.63 -24.65
CA VAL A 581 4.31 -4.65 -26.05
C VAL A 581 4.02 -6.08 -26.54
N LYS A 582 4.59 -7.12 -25.91
CA LYS A 582 4.31 -8.54 -26.24
C LYS A 582 3.23 -9.20 -25.38
N THR A 583 2.82 -8.62 -24.25
CA THR A 583 1.84 -9.24 -23.35
C THR A 583 0.59 -8.41 -23.05
N ASP A 584 0.57 -7.10 -23.29
CA ASP A 584 -0.66 -6.34 -23.09
C ASP A 584 -1.57 -6.54 -24.30
N LEU A 585 -2.65 -7.28 -24.08
CA LEU A 585 -3.78 -7.34 -24.99
C LEU A 585 -4.19 -5.88 -25.34
N PRO A 586 -4.53 -5.60 -26.62
CA PRO A 586 -4.97 -4.27 -27.05
C PRO A 586 -6.00 -3.69 -26.08
N HIS A 587 -6.04 -2.37 -25.91
CA HIS A 587 -7.00 -1.75 -24.97
C HIS A 587 -8.46 -2.08 -25.32
N THR A 588 -8.74 -2.40 -26.58
CA THR A 588 -10.05 -2.85 -27.09
C THR A 588 -10.28 -4.36 -27.00
N HIS A 589 -9.34 -5.15 -26.48
CA HIS A 589 -9.51 -6.60 -26.31
C HIS A 589 -10.59 -6.92 -25.27
N GLU A 590 -11.38 -7.96 -25.51
CA GLU A 590 -12.53 -8.32 -24.67
C GLU A 590 -12.20 -8.45 -23.18
N ASP A 591 -11.14 -9.22 -22.83
CA ASP A 591 -10.69 -9.35 -21.43
C ASP A 591 -10.28 -8.02 -20.78
N VAL A 592 -9.69 -7.10 -21.55
CA VAL A 592 -9.28 -5.78 -21.05
C VAL A 592 -10.49 -4.91 -20.78
N VAL A 593 -11.44 -4.91 -21.72
CA VAL A 593 -12.72 -4.18 -21.59
C VAL A 593 -13.56 -4.75 -20.45
N SER A 594 -13.59 -6.07 -20.28
CA SER A 594 -14.26 -6.75 -19.16
C SER A 594 -13.66 -6.33 -17.82
N ARG A 595 -12.32 -6.37 -17.68
CA ARG A 595 -11.62 -5.88 -16.48
C ARG A 595 -11.89 -4.40 -16.21
N PHE A 596 -11.97 -3.57 -17.25
CA PHE A 596 -12.32 -2.17 -17.11
C PHE A 596 -13.74 -1.98 -16.56
N ASN A 597 -14.71 -2.74 -17.06
CA ASN A 597 -16.09 -2.66 -16.55
C ASN A 597 -16.13 -3.03 -15.06
N ASP A 598 -15.49 -4.14 -14.66
CA ASP A 598 -15.40 -4.51 -13.24
C ASP A 598 -14.74 -3.41 -12.40
N ALA A 599 -13.63 -2.84 -12.87
CA ALA A 599 -12.94 -1.75 -12.19
C ALA A 599 -13.81 -0.48 -12.07
N LEU A 600 -14.55 -0.13 -13.12
CA LEU A 600 -15.46 1.03 -13.15
C LEU A 600 -16.55 0.91 -12.10
N PHE A 601 -17.22 -0.25 -12.01
CA PHE A 601 -18.29 -0.45 -11.03
C PHE A 601 -17.75 -0.67 -9.61
N LEU A 602 -16.58 -1.29 -9.42
CA LEU A 602 -15.91 -1.34 -8.11
C LEU A 602 -15.50 0.05 -7.62
N TRP A 603 -14.97 0.88 -8.51
CA TRP A 603 -14.65 2.28 -8.23
C TRP A 603 -15.91 3.04 -7.81
N ALA A 604 -17.00 2.94 -8.58
CA ALA A 604 -18.26 3.59 -8.24
C ALA A 604 -18.83 3.11 -6.88
N LYS A 605 -18.70 1.80 -6.57
CA LYS A 605 -19.08 1.23 -5.28
C LYS A 605 -18.27 1.79 -4.11
N SER A 606 -16.99 2.12 -4.32
CA SER A 606 -16.09 2.61 -3.26
C SER A 606 -16.35 4.07 -2.88
N LEU A 607 -17.06 4.82 -3.72
CA LEU A 607 -17.40 6.22 -3.47
C LEU A 607 -18.64 6.34 -2.59
N LYS A 608 -18.68 7.40 -1.77
CA LYS A 608 -19.93 7.81 -1.13
C LYS A 608 -20.94 8.24 -2.21
N PRO A 609 -22.25 7.97 -2.03
CA PRO A 609 -23.28 8.36 -2.99
C PRO A 609 -23.22 9.85 -3.34
N GLU A 610 -22.99 10.73 -2.38
CA GLU A 610 -22.95 12.17 -2.58
C GLU A 610 -21.78 12.58 -3.48
N ASP A 611 -20.61 11.94 -3.30
CA ASP A 611 -19.40 12.21 -4.09
C ASP A 611 -19.57 11.78 -5.56
N LEU A 612 -20.15 10.60 -5.79
CA LEU A 612 -20.46 10.13 -7.14
C LEU A 612 -21.48 11.06 -7.81
N GLY A 613 -22.54 11.44 -7.09
CA GLY A 613 -23.56 12.36 -7.59
C GLY A 613 -22.99 13.73 -7.96
N LYS A 614 -22.12 14.29 -7.12
CA LYS A 614 -21.40 15.54 -7.39
C LYS A 614 -20.58 15.46 -8.68
N ARG A 615 -19.80 14.37 -8.86
CA ARG A 615 -18.98 14.17 -10.07
C ARG A 615 -19.84 14.07 -11.34
N ILE A 616 -20.97 13.36 -11.29
CA ILE A 616 -21.90 13.25 -12.42
C ILE A 616 -22.50 14.63 -12.75
N ASN A 617 -22.93 15.38 -11.75
CA ASN A 617 -23.47 16.73 -11.93
C ASN A 617 -22.43 17.68 -12.54
N GLU A 618 -21.17 17.62 -12.09
CA GLU A 618 -20.09 18.41 -12.69
C GLU A 618 -19.88 18.09 -14.17
N ILE A 619 -19.95 16.81 -14.58
CA ILE A 619 -19.85 16.42 -15.99
C ILE A 619 -21.06 16.95 -16.77
N ILE A 620 -22.25 16.87 -16.19
CA ILE A 620 -23.46 17.41 -16.80
C ILE A 620 -23.31 18.91 -17.04
N ASP A 621 -22.86 19.66 -16.03
CA ASP A 621 -22.75 21.12 -16.06
C ASP A 621 -21.66 21.61 -17.01
N LYS A 622 -20.49 20.96 -16.98
CA LYS A 622 -19.30 21.42 -17.72
C LYS A 622 -19.25 20.90 -19.16
N HIS A 623 -19.84 19.74 -19.43
CA HIS A 623 -19.60 19.01 -20.70
C HIS A 623 -20.88 18.60 -21.43
N TYR A 624 -22.00 18.38 -20.73
CA TYR A 624 -23.24 17.90 -21.35
C TYR A 624 -24.25 19.01 -21.66
N ALA A 625 -24.43 20.01 -20.80
CA ALA A 625 -25.47 21.03 -20.95
C ALA A 625 -25.32 21.83 -22.27
N PRO A 626 -26.37 21.95 -23.08
CA PRO A 626 -26.31 22.70 -24.33
C PRO A 626 -26.35 24.21 -24.10
N THR A 627 -25.60 24.96 -24.90
CA THR A 627 -25.61 26.43 -24.91
C THR A 627 -26.99 27.01 -25.28
N PHE A 628 -27.80 26.28 -26.04
CA PHE A 628 -29.18 26.63 -26.40
C PHE A 628 -30.14 25.45 -26.15
N LYS A 629 -31.05 25.59 -25.16
CA LYS A 629 -31.96 24.52 -24.72
C LYS A 629 -33.00 24.09 -25.76
N SER A 630 -33.43 24.98 -26.67
CA SER A 630 -34.53 24.73 -27.62
C SER A 630 -34.14 23.92 -28.86
N LEU A 631 -32.84 23.74 -29.14
CA LEU A 631 -32.33 23.05 -30.34
C LEU A 631 -31.54 21.76 -30.02
N SER A 632 -31.40 21.41 -28.74
CA SER A 632 -30.54 20.30 -28.32
C SER A 632 -31.33 19.03 -28.07
N LYS A 633 -30.86 17.91 -28.62
CA LYS A 633 -31.34 16.54 -28.31
C LYS A 633 -30.86 16.03 -26.93
N ARG A 634 -30.16 16.85 -26.14
CA ARG A 634 -29.55 16.47 -24.84
C ARG A 634 -30.53 16.64 -23.67
N HIS A 635 -31.48 15.72 -23.55
CA HIS A 635 -32.56 15.79 -22.57
C HIS A 635 -32.30 15.02 -21.26
N ARG A 636 -31.16 14.33 -21.12
CA ARG A 636 -30.90 13.41 -19.98
C ARG A 636 -30.41 14.08 -18.69
N ALA A 637 -30.08 15.36 -18.72
CA ALA A 637 -29.54 16.07 -17.55
C ALA A 637 -30.53 16.05 -16.37
N GLU A 638 -31.78 16.46 -16.62
CA GLU A 638 -32.79 16.61 -15.58
C GLU A 638 -33.28 15.26 -15.01
N PRO A 639 -33.58 14.23 -15.84
CA PRO A 639 -33.93 12.91 -15.33
C PRO A 639 -32.82 12.28 -14.47
N VAL A 640 -31.55 12.45 -14.86
CA VAL A 640 -30.41 11.92 -14.09
C VAL A 640 -30.26 12.66 -12.76
N ARG A 641 -30.41 13.98 -12.72
CA ARG A 641 -30.38 14.75 -11.46
C ARG A 641 -31.47 14.32 -10.49
N LYS A 642 -32.71 14.22 -10.96
CA LYS A 642 -33.84 13.72 -10.14
C LYS A 642 -33.60 12.31 -9.61
N TYR A 643 -33.01 11.44 -10.42
CA TYR A 643 -32.64 10.11 -9.97
C TYR A 643 -31.55 10.17 -8.91
N LEU A 644 -30.50 10.99 -9.08
CA LEU A 644 -29.45 11.14 -8.08
C LEU A 644 -30.00 11.61 -6.73
N GLU A 645 -30.89 12.60 -6.71
CA GLU A 645 -31.55 13.10 -5.49
C GLU A 645 -32.42 12.04 -4.81
N SER A 646 -33.18 11.27 -5.58
CA SER A 646 -34.06 10.22 -5.03
C SER A 646 -33.35 8.91 -4.66
N SER A 647 -32.06 8.77 -5.00
CA SER A 647 -31.25 7.55 -4.78
C SER A 647 -30.06 7.76 -3.85
N GLU A 648 -30.09 8.77 -2.97
CA GLU A 648 -28.98 9.10 -2.06
C GLU A 648 -28.55 7.93 -1.16
N HIS A 649 -29.45 7.00 -0.85
CA HIS A 649 -29.16 5.82 -0.04
C HIS A 649 -28.77 4.57 -0.87
N GLU A 650 -28.72 4.67 -2.20
CA GLU A 650 -28.30 3.57 -3.06
C GLU A 650 -26.78 3.53 -3.21
N ARG A 651 -26.22 2.31 -3.32
CA ARG A 651 -24.79 2.12 -3.56
C ARG A 651 -24.39 2.76 -4.90
N GLY A 652 -23.17 3.32 -4.95
CA GLY A 652 -22.71 4.06 -6.13
C GLY A 652 -22.65 3.24 -7.41
N ASP A 653 -22.34 1.94 -7.33
CA ASP A 653 -22.34 1.03 -8.48
C ASP A 653 -23.75 0.81 -9.06
N HIS A 654 -24.77 0.63 -8.21
CA HIS A 654 -26.15 0.55 -8.67
C HIS A 654 -26.64 1.85 -9.31
N ARG A 655 -26.27 3.00 -8.73
CA ARG A 655 -26.64 4.31 -9.28
C ARG A 655 -26.01 4.54 -10.65
N LEU A 656 -24.72 4.21 -10.80
CA LEU A 656 -24.05 4.30 -12.08
C LEU A 656 -24.66 3.35 -13.11
N ALA A 657 -24.98 2.10 -12.74
CA ALA A 657 -25.61 1.13 -13.62
C ALA A 657 -26.98 1.61 -14.14
N TYR A 658 -27.84 2.15 -13.27
CA TYR A 658 -29.11 2.74 -13.67
C TYR A 658 -28.92 3.93 -14.63
N ILE A 659 -27.97 4.82 -14.32
CA ILE A 659 -27.70 5.99 -15.15
C ILE A 659 -27.16 5.59 -16.52
N LEU A 660 -26.28 4.61 -16.61
CA LEU A 660 -25.76 4.15 -17.91
C LEU A 660 -26.88 3.50 -18.76
N THR A 661 -27.73 2.67 -18.14
CA THR A 661 -28.76 1.88 -18.86
C THR A 661 -30.06 2.62 -19.15
N SER A 662 -30.36 3.73 -18.46
CA SER A 662 -31.53 4.58 -18.74
C SER A 662 -31.38 5.48 -19.97
N GLY A 663 -30.26 5.36 -20.70
CA GLY A 663 -30.07 6.02 -21.99
C GLY A 663 -30.87 5.34 -23.10
N ILE A 664 -31.36 6.13 -24.07
CA ILE A 664 -32.03 5.61 -25.27
C ILE A 664 -31.04 4.84 -26.16
N GLU A 665 -29.82 5.37 -26.27
CA GLU A 665 -28.73 4.77 -27.04
C GLU A 665 -27.62 4.32 -26.08
N ASP A 666 -27.06 3.13 -26.30
CA ASP A 666 -25.97 2.59 -25.47
C ASP A 666 -24.76 3.54 -25.48
N THR A 667 -24.45 4.15 -26.63
CA THR A 667 -23.37 5.13 -26.79
C THR A 667 -23.88 6.58 -26.80
N GLY A 668 -24.95 6.87 -26.05
CA GLY A 668 -25.52 8.21 -25.98
C GLY A 668 -24.53 9.21 -25.36
N ALA A 669 -24.62 10.49 -25.80
CA ALA A 669 -23.63 11.52 -25.46
C ALA A 669 -23.32 11.69 -23.95
N LEU A 670 -24.30 11.48 -23.06
CA LEU A 670 -24.03 11.53 -21.62
C LEU A 670 -23.21 10.33 -21.15
N ASN A 671 -23.54 9.11 -21.60
CA ASN A 671 -22.79 7.91 -21.23
C ASN A 671 -21.33 8.02 -21.69
N THR A 672 -21.12 8.48 -22.93
CA THR A 672 -19.77 8.68 -23.48
C THR A 672 -18.96 9.66 -22.63
N LEU A 673 -19.54 10.79 -22.23
CA LEU A 673 -18.88 11.76 -21.37
C LEU A 673 -18.59 11.18 -19.97
N LEU A 674 -19.52 10.43 -19.39
CA LEU A 674 -19.28 9.78 -18.10
C LEU A 674 -18.09 8.81 -18.18
N ILE A 675 -18.03 7.97 -19.20
CA ILE A 675 -16.91 7.03 -19.39
C ILE A 675 -15.61 7.78 -19.67
N GLU A 676 -15.63 8.82 -20.52
CA GLU A 676 -14.44 9.65 -20.82
C GLU A 676 -13.86 10.28 -19.55
N HIS A 677 -14.70 10.87 -18.70
CA HIS A 677 -14.25 11.59 -17.51
C HIS A 677 -14.01 10.70 -16.29
N PHE A 678 -14.65 9.54 -16.19
CA PHE A 678 -14.38 8.59 -15.12
C PHE A 678 -13.16 7.73 -15.37
N THR A 679 -12.83 7.41 -16.62
CA THR A 679 -11.70 6.53 -16.94
C THR A 679 -10.39 6.95 -16.27
N PRO A 680 -9.95 8.22 -16.32
CA PRO A 680 -8.72 8.62 -15.63
C PRO A 680 -8.77 8.40 -14.11
N LEU A 681 -9.93 8.61 -13.49
CA LEU A 681 -10.13 8.43 -12.04
C LEU A 681 -10.17 6.96 -11.64
N VAL A 682 -10.82 6.13 -12.46
CA VAL A 682 -10.83 4.67 -12.30
C VAL A 682 -9.41 4.13 -12.40
N LEU A 683 -8.64 4.56 -13.41
CA LEU A 683 -7.28 4.07 -13.65
C LEU A 683 -6.25 4.56 -12.61
N GLN A 684 -6.56 5.59 -11.84
CA GLN A 684 -5.78 5.98 -10.65
C GLN A 684 -5.96 4.97 -9.50
N THR A 685 -7.15 4.36 -9.38
CA THR A 685 -7.49 3.43 -8.31
C THR A 685 -7.26 1.97 -8.71
N TYR A 686 -7.52 1.65 -9.98
CA TYR A 686 -7.44 0.32 -10.58
C TYR A 686 -6.68 0.39 -11.91
N PRO A 687 -5.34 0.33 -11.88
CA PRO A 687 -4.51 0.47 -13.08
C PRO A 687 -4.78 -0.63 -14.12
N ILE A 688 -5.02 -0.22 -15.37
CA ILE A 688 -5.08 -1.09 -16.54
C ILE A 688 -4.15 -0.51 -17.60
N ASN A 689 -2.96 -1.09 -17.74
CA ASN A 689 -1.83 -0.52 -18.48
C ASN A 689 -2.14 -0.18 -19.95
N SER A 690 -2.82 -1.07 -20.67
CA SER A 690 -3.18 -0.83 -22.08
C SER A 690 -4.14 0.36 -22.23
N ILE A 691 -5.13 0.49 -21.33
CA ILE A 691 -6.06 1.64 -21.33
C ILE A 691 -5.35 2.92 -20.88
N GLN A 692 -4.51 2.87 -19.83
CA GLN A 692 -3.71 4.03 -19.40
C GLN A 692 -2.81 4.55 -20.54
N THR A 693 -2.20 3.64 -21.30
CA THR A 693 -1.39 3.97 -22.47
C THR A 693 -2.25 4.59 -23.58
N ALA A 694 -3.43 4.02 -23.85
CA ALA A 694 -4.39 4.58 -24.82
C ALA A 694 -4.89 5.98 -24.41
N VAL A 695 -5.11 6.23 -23.12
CA VAL A 695 -5.51 7.56 -22.61
C VAL A 695 -4.38 8.57 -22.80
N LYS A 696 -3.14 8.21 -22.43
CA LYS A 696 -1.96 9.09 -22.58
C LYS A 696 -1.65 9.42 -24.04
N SER A 697 -1.83 8.45 -24.94
CA SER A 697 -1.61 8.62 -26.39
C SER A 697 -2.81 9.25 -27.13
N GLY A 698 -3.94 9.48 -26.46
CA GLY A 698 -5.16 10.02 -27.05
C GLY A 698 -6.01 9.02 -27.85
N VAL A 699 -5.51 7.79 -28.07
CA VAL A 699 -6.20 6.71 -28.80
C VAL A 699 -7.47 6.24 -28.07
N PHE A 700 -7.52 6.34 -26.74
CA PHE A 700 -8.71 5.96 -25.99
C PHE A 700 -9.96 6.75 -26.45
N LYS A 701 -9.78 8.01 -26.86
CA LYS A 701 -10.88 8.86 -27.32
C LYS A 701 -11.48 8.40 -28.65
N THR A 702 -10.69 7.78 -29.52
CA THR A 702 -11.19 7.22 -30.78
C THR A 702 -12.02 5.96 -30.54
N ASP A 703 -11.71 5.20 -29.49
CA ASP A 703 -12.39 3.93 -29.16
C ASP A 703 -13.39 4.04 -28.01
N ILE A 704 -13.69 5.26 -27.53
CA ILE A 704 -14.57 5.51 -26.38
C ILE A 704 -15.95 4.85 -26.51
N ALA A 705 -16.46 4.73 -27.74
CA ALA A 705 -17.73 4.07 -28.03
C ALA A 705 -17.73 2.59 -27.64
N VAL A 706 -16.60 1.90 -27.79
CA VAL A 706 -16.44 0.48 -27.40
C VAL A 706 -16.62 0.31 -25.90
N PHE A 707 -15.91 1.12 -25.11
CA PHE A 707 -16.00 1.10 -23.66
C PHE A 707 -17.37 1.54 -23.15
N THR A 708 -17.95 2.55 -23.79
CA THR A 708 -19.28 3.05 -23.41
C THR A 708 -20.35 1.99 -23.63
N LYS A 709 -20.35 1.36 -24.81
CA LYS A 709 -21.28 0.27 -25.09
C LYS A 709 -21.08 -0.89 -24.13
N SER A 710 -19.83 -1.32 -23.92
CA SER A 710 -19.53 -2.45 -23.04
C SER A 710 -19.93 -2.19 -21.59
N ALA A 711 -19.70 -0.99 -21.06
CA ALA A 711 -20.13 -0.62 -19.71
C ALA A 711 -21.66 -0.60 -19.56
N VAL A 712 -22.39 -0.17 -20.59
CA VAL A 712 -23.87 -0.22 -20.61
C VAL A 712 -24.38 -1.65 -20.69
N ASP A 713 -23.81 -2.48 -21.56
CA ASP A 713 -24.16 -3.90 -21.68
C ASP A 713 -23.89 -4.64 -20.37
N PHE A 714 -22.75 -4.36 -19.74
CA PHE A 714 -22.41 -4.89 -18.43
C PHE A 714 -23.41 -4.49 -17.34
N ALA A 715 -23.76 -3.20 -17.26
CA ALA A 715 -24.79 -2.71 -16.33
C ALA A 715 -26.17 -3.33 -16.58
N ARG A 716 -26.48 -3.71 -17.83
CA ARG A 716 -27.77 -4.29 -18.23
C ARG A 716 -27.88 -5.78 -17.89
N HIS A 717 -26.81 -6.53 -18.13
CA HIS A 717 -26.84 -8.00 -18.11
C HIS A 717 -26.17 -8.64 -16.88
N ASP A 718 -25.33 -7.91 -16.15
CA ASP A 718 -24.67 -8.44 -14.96
C ASP A 718 -25.67 -8.61 -13.80
N LYS A 719 -25.69 -9.81 -13.20
CA LYS A 719 -26.63 -10.21 -12.15
C LYS A 719 -26.49 -9.42 -10.85
N ARG A 720 -25.40 -8.68 -10.66
CA ARG A 720 -25.21 -7.81 -9.51
C ARG A 720 -26.18 -6.62 -9.51
N PHE A 721 -26.70 -6.24 -10.68
CA PHE A 721 -27.58 -5.08 -10.82
C PHE A 721 -29.04 -5.49 -10.90
N ILE A 722 -29.86 -4.89 -10.03
CA ILE A 722 -31.32 -5.07 -10.02
C ILE A 722 -31.95 -3.68 -10.08
N HIS A 723 -32.35 -3.26 -11.29
CA HIS A 723 -33.06 -2.01 -11.55
C HIS A 723 -33.96 -2.12 -12.80
N LEU A 724 -34.81 -1.10 -13.04
CA LEU A 724 -35.84 -1.10 -14.10
C LEU A 724 -35.35 -1.26 -15.56
N TYR A 725 -34.04 -1.19 -15.77
CA TYR A 725 -33.42 -1.32 -17.09
C TYR A 725 -32.50 -2.54 -17.23
N SER A 726 -32.21 -3.24 -16.13
CA SER A 726 -31.43 -4.50 -16.11
C SER A 726 -32.32 -5.71 -16.38
N ASP A 727 -31.75 -6.78 -16.94
CA ASP A 727 -32.48 -8.02 -17.25
C ASP A 727 -33.07 -8.66 -15.99
N GLU A 728 -32.29 -8.77 -14.90
CA GLU A 728 -32.76 -9.34 -13.64
C GLU A 728 -33.86 -8.46 -12.99
N GLY A 729 -33.75 -7.13 -13.10
CA GLY A 729 -34.79 -6.22 -12.62
C GLY A 729 -36.09 -6.30 -13.41
N VAL A 730 -36.04 -6.37 -14.74
CA VAL A 730 -37.23 -6.56 -15.59
C VAL A 730 -37.89 -7.90 -15.30
N LYS A 731 -37.09 -8.98 -15.19
CA LYS A 731 -37.58 -10.31 -14.83
C LYS A 731 -38.26 -10.31 -13.45
N LEU A 732 -37.62 -9.71 -12.44
CA LEU A 732 -38.15 -9.62 -11.08
C LEU A 732 -39.45 -8.80 -11.04
N PHE A 733 -39.54 -7.71 -11.80
CA PHE A 733 -40.76 -6.90 -11.93
C PHE A 733 -41.94 -7.75 -12.44
N TYR A 734 -41.76 -8.47 -13.53
CA TYR A 734 -42.81 -9.32 -14.10
C TYR A 734 -43.19 -10.49 -13.19
N GLN A 735 -42.19 -11.17 -12.63
CA GLN A 735 -42.43 -12.26 -11.68
C GLN A 735 -43.31 -11.78 -10.51
N THR A 736 -42.96 -10.63 -9.94
CA THR A 736 -43.66 -10.04 -8.80
C THR A 736 -45.07 -9.59 -9.17
N MET A 737 -45.27 -9.03 -10.36
CA MET A 737 -46.60 -8.69 -10.89
C MET A 737 -47.52 -9.91 -10.90
N TYR A 738 -47.04 -11.03 -11.47
CA TYR A 738 -47.83 -12.24 -11.61
C TYR A 738 -48.07 -12.95 -10.28
N GLU A 739 -47.07 -12.99 -9.39
CA GLU A 739 -47.24 -13.52 -8.04
C GLU A 739 -48.22 -12.68 -7.20
N TRP A 740 -48.22 -11.36 -7.37
CA TRP A 740 -49.18 -10.48 -6.70
C TRP A 740 -50.60 -10.74 -7.21
N LEU A 741 -50.79 -10.92 -8.52
CA LEU A 741 -52.11 -11.25 -9.10
C LEU A 741 -52.69 -12.54 -8.54
N ASP A 742 -51.89 -13.60 -8.37
CA ASP A 742 -52.36 -14.88 -7.82
C ASP A 742 -52.73 -14.81 -6.33
N LYS A 743 -52.24 -13.79 -5.60
CA LYS A 743 -52.56 -13.55 -4.19
C LYS A 743 -53.80 -12.66 -4.01
N LEU A 744 -54.35 -12.09 -5.09
CA LEU A 744 -55.56 -11.26 -5.00
C LEU A 744 -56.79 -12.09 -4.66
N GLU A 745 -57.60 -11.57 -3.73
CA GLU A 745 -58.93 -12.09 -3.49
C GLU A 745 -59.80 -11.99 -4.76
N LYS A 746 -60.61 -13.04 -5.03
CA LYS A 746 -61.45 -13.12 -6.23
C LYS A 746 -62.28 -11.85 -6.52
N PRO A 747 -62.91 -11.18 -5.54
CA PRO A 747 -63.64 -9.94 -5.79
C PRO A 747 -62.75 -8.79 -6.26
N LYS A 748 -61.54 -8.64 -5.69
CA LYS A 748 -60.58 -7.59 -6.07
C LYS A 748 -60.05 -7.82 -7.47
N PHE A 749 -59.66 -9.05 -7.80
CA PHE A 749 -59.22 -9.42 -9.15
C PHE A 749 -60.31 -9.16 -10.20
N LYS A 750 -61.55 -9.62 -9.94
CA LYS A 750 -62.68 -9.38 -10.85
C LYS A 750 -62.97 -7.87 -11.01
N GLY A 751 -62.87 -7.10 -9.94
CA GLY A 751 -63.01 -5.64 -9.97
C GLY A 751 -61.97 -4.96 -10.86
N LEU A 752 -60.71 -5.37 -10.76
CA LEU A 752 -59.60 -4.86 -11.57
C LEU A 752 -59.79 -5.18 -13.07
N ILE A 753 -60.20 -6.40 -13.42
CA ILE A 753 -60.47 -6.77 -14.81
C ILE A 753 -61.67 -5.99 -15.36
N ASN A 754 -62.75 -5.88 -14.59
CA ASN A 754 -63.95 -5.17 -15.02
C ASN A 754 -63.71 -3.67 -15.23
N SER A 755 -62.92 -3.03 -14.36
CA SER A 755 -62.56 -1.61 -14.53
C SER A 755 -61.69 -1.39 -15.76
N SER A 756 -60.72 -2.27 -15.99
CA SER A 756 -59.85 -2.24 -17.18
C SER A 756 -60.67 -2.42 -18.48
N LEU A 757 -61.60 -3.38 -18.50
CA LEU A 757 -62.49 -3.61 -19.65
C LEU A 757 -63.44 -2.43 -19.89
N LYS A 758 -64.00 -1.83 -18.83
CA LYS A 758 -64.88 -0.66 -18.95
C LYS A 758 -64.15 0.54 -19.54
N GLU A 759 -62.92 0.79 -19.10
CA GLU A 759 -62.08 1.85 -19.64
C GLU A 759 -61.68 1.58 -21.09
N TYR A 760 -61.30 0.34 -21.40
CA TYR A 760 -61.02 -0.08 -22.77
C TYR A 760 -62.22 0.11 -23.71
N GLU A 761 -63.41 -0.32 -23.30
CA GLU A 761 -64.64 -0.22 -24.12
C GLU A 761 -65.09 1.22 -24.34
N ALA A 762 -64.81 2.13 -23.40
CA ALA A 762 -65.10 3.56 -23.56
C ALA A 762 -64.31 4.21 -24.71
N HIS A 763 -63.22 3.59 -25.16
CA HIS A 763 -62.37 4.09 -26.25
C HIS A 763 -62.65 3.38 -27.59
N LEU A 764 -63.65 2.50 -27.68
CA LEU A 764 -64.01 1.79 -28.92
C LEU A 764 -65.13 2.50 -29.69
N TRP A 765 -64.89 2.76 -30.98
CA TRP A 765 -65.89 3.32 -31.91
C TRP A 765 -66.67 2.23 -32.68
N SER A 766 -66.40 0.94 -32.44
CA SER A 766 -66.96 -0.22 -33.16
C SER A 766 -67.00 -1.50 -32.29
N TYR A 767 -67.94 -2.41 -32.61
CA TYR A 767 -68.49 -3.52 -31.80
C TYR A 767 -67.56 -4.70 -31.40
N ASN A 768 -66.25 -4.63 -31.60
CA ASN A 768 -65.35 -5.77 -31.32
C ASN A 768 -64.63 -5.65 -29.96
N SER A 769 -65.39 -5.76 -28.86
CA SER A 769 -64.84 -5.87 -27.50
C SER A 769 -64.22 -7.25 -27.24
N ARG A 770 -63.08 -7.28 -26.54
CA ARG A 770 -62.45 -8.51 -26.02
C ARG A 770 -63.07 -9.01 -24.71
N ARG A 771 -64.14 -8.41 -24.21
CA ARG A 771 -64.75 -8.76 -22.90
C ARG A 771 -65.05 -10.25 -22.77
N SER A 772 -65.73 -10.85 -23.75
CA SER A 772 -66.08 -12.28 -23.70
C SER A 772 -64.85 -13.19 -23.68
N GLU A 773 -63.80 -12.84 -24.42
CA GLU A 773 -62.51 -13.52 -24.43
C GLU A 773 -61.85 -13.46 -23.04
N ILE A 774 -61.72 -12.26 -22.46
CA ILE A 774 -61.06 -12.05 -21.17
C ILE A 774 -61.85 -12.68 -20.02
N GLU A 775 -63.18 -12.53 -20.01
CA GLU A 775 -64.03 -13.19 -19.02
C GLU A 775 -63.96 -14.72 -19.13
N GLY A 776 -63.76 -15.24 -20.34
CA GLY A 776 -63.47 -16.66 -20.58
C GLY A 776 -62.16 -17.09 -19.92
N TYR A 777 -61.08 -16.32 -20.08
CA TYR A 777 -59.80 -16.61 -19.41
C TYR A 777 -59.92 -16.57 -17.88
N CYS A 778 -60.60 -15.56 -17.34
CA CYS A 778 -60.81 -15.42 -15.89
C CYS A 778 -61.65 -16.55 -15.26
N LYS A 779 -62.51 -17.21 -16.04
CA LYS A 779 -63.28 -18.38 -15.59
C LYS A 779 -62.45 -19.66 -15.58
N ASN A 780 -61.52 -19.79 -16.52
CA ASN A 780 -60.83 -21.05 -16.81
C ASN A 780 -59.41 -21.14 -16.23
N PHE A 781 -58.82 -20.01 -15.83
CA PHE A 781 -57.42 -19.93 -15.39
C PHE A 781 -57.24 -19.18 -14.07
N THR A 782 -56.07 -19.35 -13.44
CA THR A 782 -55.64 -18.52 -12.29
C THR A 782 -55.52 -17.05 -12.70
N PRO A 783 -55.60 -16.09 -11.75
CA PRO A 783 -55.46 -14.67 -12.04
C PRO A 783 -54.23 -14.32 -12.90
N SER A 784 -53.04 -14.85 -12.55
CA SER A 784 -51.81 -14.60 -13.31
C SER A 784 -51.88 -15.13 -14.74
N LYS A 785 -52.36 -16.36 -14.91
CA LYS A 785 -52.49 -17.02 -16.22
C LYS A 785 -53.55 -16.36 -17.09
N ALA A 786 -54.66 -15.91 -16.50
CA ALA A 786 -55.71 -15.17 -17.22
C ALA A 786 -55.17 -13.84 -17.78
N VAL A 787 -54.41 -13.09 -16.97
CA VAL A 787 -53.76 -11.85 -17.41
C VAL A 787 -52.67 -12.11 -18.45
N ALA A 788 -51.83 -13.14 -18.26
CA ALA A 788 -50.80 -13.51 -19.24
C ALA A 788 -51.41 -13.88 -20.60
N MET A 789 -52.51 -14.65 -20.61
CA MET A 789 -53.27 -14.97 -21.82
C MET A 789 -53.88 -13.72 -22.46
N ALA A 790 -54.39 -12.78 -21.65
CA ALA A 790 -54.91 -11.51 -22.13
C ALA A 790 -53.85 -10.71 -22.90
N PHE A 791 -52.62 -10.64 -22.36
CA PHE A 791 -51.50 -9.95 -22.98
C PHE A 791 -51.05 -10.62 -24.28
N ILE A 792 -50.76 -11.93 -24.26
CA ILE A 792 -50.28 -12.69 -25.42
C ILE A 792 -51.27 -12.66 -26.59
N LYS A 793 -52.57 -12.79 -26.31
CA LYS A 793 -53.61 -12.82 -27.35
C LYS A 793 -54.05 -11.42 -27.80
N GLY A 794 -53.57 -10.37 -27.13
CA GLY A 794 -53.80 -8.99 -27.57
C GLY A 794 -53.02 -8.70 -28.84
N LYS A 795 -53.72 -8.39 -29.94
CA LYS A 795 -53.09 -7.81 -31.13
C LYS A 795 -52.38 -6.50 -30.76
N THR A 796 -51.31 -6.15 -31.45
CA THR A 796 -50.55 -4.90 -31.29
C THR A 796 -51.42 -3.62 -31.39
N SER A 797 -52.60 -3.70 -32.00
CA SER A 797 -53.58 -2.61 -32.09
C SER A 797 -54.62 -2.56 -30.95
N SER A 798 -54.60 -3.49 -29.99
CA SER A 798 -55.53 -3.51 -28.86
C SER A 798 -55.07 -2.56 -27.75
N THR A 799 -55.85 -1.52 -27.49
CA THR A 799 -55.59 -0.57 -26.38
C THR A 799 -55.81 -1.19 -24.99
N LEU A 800 -56.36 -2.41 -24.91
CA LEU A 800 -56.61 -3.11 -23.63
C LEU A 800 -55.32 -3.47 -22.89
N ASN A 801 -54.26 -3.91 -23.58
CA ASN A 801 -53.02 -4.35 -22.94
C ASN A 801 -52.35 -3.20 -22.16
N PRO A 802 -52.14 -2.00 -22.75
CA PRO A 802 -51.66 -0.84 -22.00
C PRO A 802 -52.55 -0.47 -20.80
N ILE A 803 -53.87 -0.46 -20.97
CA ILE A 803 -54.82 -0.10 -19.90
C ILE A 803 -54.74 -1.10 -18.74
N LEU A 804 -54.77 -2.40 -19.05
CA LEU A 804 -54.71 -3.46 -18.05
C LEU A 804 -53.37 -3.44 -17.31
N PHE A 805 -52.26 -3.24 -18.02
CA PHE A 805 -50.94 -3.12 -17.41
C PHE A 805 -50.86 -1.95 -16.43
N ASP A 806 -51.32 -0.75 -16.83
CA ASP A 806 -51.33 0.43 -15.97
C ASP A 806 -52.17 0.19 -14.71
N LYS A 807 -53.38 -0.38 -14.85
CA LYS A 807 -54.24 -0.68 -13.70
C LYS A 807 -53.60 -1.65 -12.72
N ILE A 808 -52.85 -2.64 -13.21
CA ILE A 808 -52.13 -3.59 -12.36
C ILE A 808 -50.99 -2.89 -11.61
N VAL A 809 -50.15 -2.11 -12.32
CA VAL A 809 -49.04 -1.38 -11.71
C VAL A 809 -49.55 -0.39 -10.67
N GLU A 810 -50.60 0.39 -10.97
CA GLU A 810 -51.22 1.32 -10.04
C GLU A 810 -51.78 0.61 -8.79
N ALA A 811 -52.38 -0.57 -8.97
CA ALA A 811 -52.92 -1.34 -7.86
C ALA A 811 -51.80 -1.88 -6.96
N ILE A 812 -50.70 -2.37 -7.53
CA ILE A 812 -49.51 -2.80 -6.79
C ILE A 812 -48.91 -1.62 -6.01
N GLN A 813 -48.71 -0.47 -6.67
CA GLN A 813 -48.19 0.74 -6.02
C GLN A 813 -49.08 1.19 -4.85
N LYS A 814 -50.40 1.15 -5.01
CA LYS A 814 -51.37 1.47 -3.94
C LYS A 814 -51.30 0.49 -2.77
N ASP A 815 -51.06 -0.79 -3.02
CA ASP A 815 -50.93 -1.79 -1.96
C ASP A 815 -49.59 -1.66 -1.22
N VAL A 816 -48.49 -1.38 -1.92
CA VAL A 816 -47.17 -1.12 -1.34
C VAL A 816 -47.18 0.12 -0.46
N LEU A 817 -47.84 1.21 -0.89
CA LEU A 817 -47.98 2.42 -0.09
C LEU A 817 -48.75 2.21 1.22
N LYS A 818 -49.62 1.18 1.29
CA LYS A 818 -50.40 0.85 2.49
C LYS A 818 -49.68 -0.12 3.43
N GLN A 819 -48.61 -0.78 2.99
CA GLN A 819 -47.92 -1.83 3.73
C GLN A 819 -46.43 -1.53 3.80
N GLU A 820 -45.98 -1.03 4.95
CA GLU A 820 -44.60 -0.62 5.17
C GLU A 820 -43.59 -1.76 4.95
N ASP A 821 -43.98 -3.01 5.24
CA ASP A 821 -43.15 -4.20 5.02
C ASP A 821 -42.88 -4.48 3.53
N LEU A 822 -43.83 -4.16 2.64
CA LEU A 822 -43.64 -4.32 1.20
C LEU A 822 -42.66 -3.28 0.66
N GLN A 823 -42.58 -2.09 1.25
CA GLN A 823 -41.66 -1.02 0.81
C GLN A 823 -40.19 -1.40 1.03
N LYS A 824 -39.91 -2.30 1.97
CA LYS A 824 -38.55 -2.77 2.29
C LYS A 824 -38.06 -3.87 1.35
N ARG A 825 -38.94 -4.45 0.53
CA ARG A 825 -38.62 -5.58 -0.36
C ARG A 825 -38.14 -5.08 -1.73
N PRO A 826 -36.99 -5.57 -2.24
CA PRO A 826 -36.37 -5.05 -3.47
C PRO A 826 -37.26 -5.16 -4.70
N GLU A 827 -38.09 -6.19 -4.79
CA GLU A 827 -39.01 -6.41 -5.91
C GLU A 827 -40.15 -5.38 -5.98
N TYR A 828 -40.63 -4.88 -4.84
CA TYR A 828 -41.68 -3.86 -4.78
C TYR A 828 -41.11 -2.44 -4.91
N ARG A 829 -39.82 -2.24 -4.57
CA ARG A 829 -39.10 -1.00 -4.86
C ARG A 829 -39.08 -0.69 -6.35
N LEU A 830 -38.98 -1.71 -7.22
CA LEU A 830 -39.05 -1.52 -8.67
C LEU A 830 -40.39 -0.90 -9.10
N PHE A 831 -41.51 -1.35 -8.52
CA PHE A 831 -42.83 -0.75 -8.80
C PHE A 831 -42.92 0.70 -8.31
N MET A 832 -42.30 1.03 -7.19
CA MET A 832 -42.28 2.41 -6.69
C MET A 832 -41.39 3.32 -7.53
N GLN A 833 -40.32 2.79 -8.14
CA GLN A 833 -39.46 3.52 -9.08
C GLN A 833 -40.07 3.63 -10.48
N TYR A 834 -41.04 2.78 -10.81
CA TYR A 834 -41.65 2.74 -12.12
C TYR A 834 -42.45 4.03 -12.39
N ASN A 835 -41.93 4.83 -13.30
CA ASN A 835 -42.58 5.99 -13.89
C ASN A 835 -43.16 5.64 -15.28
N PRO A 836 -44.48 5.77 -15.50
CA PRO A 836 -45.12 5.47 -16.80
C PRO A 836 -44.57 6.26 -17.99
N GLU A 837 -44.17 7.53 -17.81
CA GLU A 837 -43.63 8.35 -18.90
C GLU A 837 -42.28 7.83 -19.38
N MET A 838 -41.48 7.24 -18.49
CA MET A 838 -40.11 6.79 -18.80
C MET A 838 -40.02 5.31 -19.17
N HIS A 839 -40.85 4.45 -18.57
CA HIS A 839 -40.65 3.00 -18.62
C HIS A 839 -41.71 2.26 -19.44
N LYS A 840 -42.91 2.81 -19.60
CA LYS A 840 -44.07 2.07 -20.12
C LYS A 840 -43.85 1.49 -21.50
N ALA A 841 -43.26 2.25 -22.42
CA ALA A 841 -43.02 1.77 -23.77
C ALA A 841 -42.19 0.47 -23.79
N LYS A 842 -41.06 0.45 -23.06
CA LYS A 842 -40.17 -0.72 -22.96
C LYS A 842 -40.87 -1.91 -22.30
N TYR A 843 -41.54 -1.68 -21.18
CA TYR A 843 -42.23 -2.76 -20.48
C TYR A 843 -43.34 -3.35 -21.37
N LEU A 844 -44.13 -2.54 -22.06
CA LEU A 844 -45.14 -3.06 -22.98
C LEU A 844 -44.55 -3.86 -24.15
N GLU A 845 -43.36 -3.52 -24.64
CA GLU A 845 -42.63 -4.30 -25.65
C GLU A 845 -42.23 -5.69 -25.10
N ASP A 846 -41.73 -5.72 -23.86
CA ASP A 846 -41.32 -6.94 -23.16
C ASP A 846 -42.49 -7.77 -22.60
N LEU A 847 -43.71 -7.23 -22.63
CA LEU A 847 -44.90 -7.80 -21.98
C LEU A 847 -45.20 -9.21 -22.47
N ASN A 848 -45.21 -9.43 -23.78
CA ASN A 848 -45.49 -10.74 -24.36
C ASN A 848 -44.41 -11.76 -23.99
N LYS A 849 -43.13 -11.38 -24.11
CA LYS A 849 -41.98 -12.24 -23.79
C LYS A 849 -42.06 -12.75 -22.35
N ASN A 850 -42.39 -11.87 -21.41
CA ASN A 850 -42.47 -12.21 -19.98
C ASN A 850 -43.82 -12.84 -19.57
N SER A 851 -44.80 -12.90 -20.46
CA SER A 851 -46.10 -13.55 -20.21
C SER A 851 -46.08 -15.05 -20.55
N VAL A 852 -45.22 -15.49 -21.47
CA VAL A 852 -45.20 -16.87 -21.99
C VAL A 852 -45.01 -17.89 -20.87
N GLU A 853 -43.99 -17.73 -20.03
CA GLU A 853 -43.67 -18.68 -18.95
C GLU A 853 -44.85 -18.89 -18.00
N VAL A 854 -45.60 -17.84 -17.69
CA VAL A 854 -46.75 -17.87 -16.80
C VAL A 854 -47.90 -18.70 -17.37
N THR A 855 -48.08 -18.73 -18.69
CA THR A 855 -49.12 -19.56 -19.32
C THR A 855 -48.90 -21.07 -19.17
N HIS A 856 -47.66 -21.49 -18.95
CA HIS A 856 -47.29 -22.89 -18.72
C HIS A 856 -47.53 -23.34 -17.27
N ARG A 857 -47.83 -22.42 -16.33
CA ARG A 857 -48.20 -22.78 -14.96
C ARG A 857 -49.50 -23.59 -14.97
N GLN A 858 -49.48 -24.77 -14.36
CA GLN A 858 -50.62 -25.69 -14.29
C GLN A 858 -51.76 -25.06 -13.47
N THR A 859 -53.01 -25.32 -13.87
CA THR A 859 -54.18 -24.92 -13.10
C THR A 859 -54.14 -25.59 -11.74
N SER A 860 -54.60 -24.89 -10.70
CA SER A 860 -54.66 -25.35 -9.31
C SER A 860 -55.62 -26.53 -9.07
N GLY A 861 -55.94 -27.32 -10.10
CA GLY A 861 -56.80 -28.51 -10.05
C GLY A 861 -56.07 -29.86 -10.15
N GLU A 862 -54.76 -29.91 -10.45
CA GLU A 862 -54.04 -31.20 -10.65
C GLU A 862 -52.84 -31.43 -9.73
N ARG A 863 -52.65 -30.62 -8.69
CA ARG A 863 -51.52 -30.77 -7.75
C ARG A 863 -51.73 -31.75 -6.59
N ALA A 864 -52.66 -32.70 -6.72
CA ALA A 864 -52.84 -33.77 -5.75
C ALA A 864 -53.33 -35.07 -6.40
N LYS A 865 -52.50 -35.73 -7.21
CA LYS A 865 -52.71 -37.15 -7.58
C LYS A 865 -51.48 -37.82 -8.20
N THR A 866 -50.29 -37.70 -7.59
CA THR A 866 -49.20 -38.66 -7.90
C THR A 866 -48.17 -38.76 -6.77
N VAL A 867 -48.56 -39.27 -5.59
CA VAL A 867 -47.67 -40.07 -4.72
C VAL A 867 -48.56 -41.02 -3.90
N LEU A 868 -48.72 -42.27 -4.38
CA LEU A 868 -48.71 -43.53 -3.62
C LEU A 868 -49.35 -44.64 -4.44
N ASN A 869 -48.52 -45.62 -4.79
CA ASN A 869 -48.94 -47.00 -5.05
C ASN A 869 -49.68 -47.52 -3.81
N VAL A 870 -50.99 -47.79 -3.94
CA VAL A 870 -51.65 -49.11 -3.80
C VAL A 870 -52.86 -49.10 -4.74
#